data_AF-A0A9D5BK77-F1
#
_entry.id   AF-A0A9D5BK77-F1
#
_cell.length_a   1.000
_cell.length_b   1.000
_cell.length_c   1.000
_cell.angle_alpha   90.00
_cell.angle_beta   90.00
_cell.angle_gamma   90.00
#
_symmetry.space_group_name_H-M   'P 1'
#
loop_
_entity.id
_entity.type
_entity.pdbx_description
1 polymer ?
#
loop_
_entity_poly.entity_id
_entity_poly.type
_entity_poly.pdbx_seq_one_letter_code
_entity_poly.pdbx_strand_id
1 'polypeptide(L)'
;MEKIDHVENIIEKPHVESHVDPHVKSNVETYVPTSGERQAEPPIEPVVDIHVFDTRLDDTSYEDWSDVEPHNNIIESVTKPQEKAVETEVVNIDEETETDEEPTMTVMRSIAKSITNRVKGKKKLKFVTPKYAMNNVEKAIGTKFSFGMILGVSLPPSLKQDLSFSNLMTFHYTPKLHISSTMVNGSFLMAVNVETEFIDGLMETYPTLQFLDGYPSVKVVFRADVYPGPPYDKVAVISGGGSGHEPAHAGFVGEGMLTAAICGDVFASPTVDAILAGIRTVTGPLGCLLIIKNYTGDRLNFGLAAEQAKSEGYKVESVIVEDDCAIPPPLEMAGRRGLAGTVLVHKVAGAAADAGLSLADVAAEARYASENVGTMGVALKACTLPGRIFTDRFGPTKMEVGLGIHGEPGAHVTDIQPVEAVVSQLLNQILSKETNYLPISRGERVVLMVNGLGGTPLMELMIAAGKAVPQLMVEHGLAVDRVYTGSFMTSLDMEGLSISIMRADRSILQRLDAETKAPYWPVGVSGNRLPAKIPVPIPRPRSAKIVEPQSQPLKLTEQGQLLELVIVAAATALIHLKDTLNEWDSKVGDGDCGSTMYKGAKAVLEDMKNYPLNDAAETVGEIGSTIGKSMGGTSGIIYSILCKAACAQLKTSSHSVITSKQWAKALASAIDAVSKYGGAKVGYRTLLDALIPALSSLEERLSSGDDPATAFLTSSQAALDGAESTKKMRAKAGRTLYVPREIQSSVPDPGAYATASWYRAAALAVNDKYKNK
;
A
#
# COMPACT_ATOMS: atom_id res chain seq x y z
N MET A 1 34.75 -12.67 -53.37
CA MET A 1 35.29 -13.79 -52.58
C MET A 1 34.74 -13.66 -51.16
N GLU A 2 34.05 -14.61 -50.55
CA GLU A 2 33.24 -15.77 -51.01
C GLU A 2 32.08 -15.83 -49.98
N LYS A 3 30.79 -15.77 -50.37
CA LYS A 3 29.94 -16.91 -50.76
C LYS A 3 30.03 -18.14 -49.85
N ILE A 4 28.94 -18.43 -49.14
CA ILE A 4 28.31 -19.74 -48.94
C ILE A 4 26.80 -19.44 -48.76
N ASP A 5 25.93 -20.33 -49.25
CA ASP A 5 24.50 -20.02 -49.51
C ASP A 5 23.51 -20.92 -48.72
N HIS A 6 22.25 -20.47 -48.67
CA HIS A 6 20.98 -21.20 -48.48
C HIS A 6 20.76 -22.21 -47.33
N VAL A 7 19.69 -21.95 -46.56
CA VAL A 7 18.57 -22.90 -46.37
C VAL A 7 17.25 -22.11 -46.57
N GLU A 8 16.20 -22.75 -47.09
CA GLU A 8 14.94 -22.09 -47.51
C GLU A 8 13.80 -22.17 -46.47
N ASN A 9 12.73 -21.41 -46.73
CA ASN A 9 11.51 -21.40 -45.91
C ASN A 9 10.67 -22.68 -46.11
N ILE A 10 10.09 -23.20 -45.03
CA ILE A 10 8.87 -24.01 -45.09
C ILE A 10 7.81 -23.30 -44.23
N ILE A 11 6.64 -23.06 -44.82
CA ILE A 11 5.49 -22.44 -44.16
C ILE A 11 4.37 -23.48 -44.11
N GLU A 12 4.17 -24.09 -42.94
CA GLU A 12 2.98 -24.91 -42.70
C GLU A 12 1.81 -24.02 -42.26
N LYS A 13 0.61 -24.33 -42.78
CA LYS A 13 -0.65 -23.69 -42.37
C LYS A 13 -1.34 -24.59 -41.34
N PRO A 14 -1.99 -24.04 -40.30
CA PRO A 14 -2.80 -24.84 -39.41
C PRO A 14 -4.01 -25.42 -40.16
N HIS A 15 -4.26 -26.71 -39.99
CA HIS A 15 -5.52 -27.32 -40.37
C HIS A 15 -6.64 -26.86 -39.44
N VAL A 16 -7.84 -26.71 -39.99
CA VAL A 16 -9.09 -26.52 -39.24
C VAL A 16 -9.90 -27.80 -39.44
N GLU A 17 -10.27 -28.46 -38.34
CA GLU A 17 -11.24 -29.56 -38.34
C GLU A 17 -12.44 -29.21 -37.46
N SER A 18 -13.61 -29.76 -37.83
CA SER A 18 -14.89 -29.35 -37.28
C SER A 18 -15.90 -30.50 -37.26
N HIS A 19 -16.22 -31.02 -36.07
CA HIS A 19 -17.46 -31.74 -35.73
C HIS A 19 -17.70 -31.52 -34.21
N VAL A 20 -18.87 -31.16 -33.68
CA VAL A 20 -20.30 -31.51 -33.93
C VAL A 20 -20.72 -32.82 -33.25
N ASP A 21 -21.51 -32.64 -32.19
CA ASP A 21 -22.23 -33.57 -31.30
C ASP A 21 -23.24 -34.47 -32.08
N PRO A 22 -23.63 -35.69 -31.61
CA PRO A 22 -24.76 -35.79 -30.66
C PRO A 22 -24.87 -37.02 -29.71
N HIS A 23 -25.66 -36.82 -28.63
CA HIS A 23 -26.52 -37.79 -27.89
C HIS A 23 -25.89 -38.78 -26.87
N VAL A 24 -26.49 -39.21 -25.72
CA VAL A 24 -27.78 -39.05 -24.96
C VAL A 24 -28.44 -40.41 -24.64
N LYS A 25 -28.97 -40.57 -23.40
CA LYS A 25 -29.68 -41.73 -22.75
C LYS A 25 -28.79 -42.71 -21.95
N SER A 26 -29.26 -43.42 -20.90
CA SER A 26 -30.41 -43.24 -19.95
C SER A 26 -30.45 -44.38 -18.89
N ASN A 27 -31.07 -44.14 -17.71
CA ASN A 27 -31.77 -45.15 -16.85
C ASN A 27 -30.89 -46.24 -16.16
N VAL A 28 -31.28 -46.95 -15.07
CA VAL A 28 -32.41 -46.86 -14.11
C VAL A 28 -32.05 -47.46 -12.72
N GLU A 29 -32.93 -47.27 -11.76
CA GLU A 29 -33.00 -47.71 -10.33
C GLU A 29 -32.59 -49.16 -9.97
N THR A 30 -32.26 -49.39 -8.69
CA THR A 30 -32.79 -50.52 -7.87
C THR A 30 -32.61 -50.26 -6.37
N TYR A 31 -33.34 -50.97 -5.48
CA TYR A 31 -33.61 -50.53 -4.10
C TYR A 31 -33.80 -51.70 -3.09
N VAL A 32 -33.05 -51.71 -1.97
CA VAL A 32 -33.47 -52.21 -0.60
C VAL A 32 -33.67 -53.77 -0.46
N PRO A 33 -33.77 -54.43 0.76
CA PRO A 33 -33.77 -54.00 2.18
C PRO A 33 -32.80 -54.72 3.17
N THR A 34 -32.98 -54.44 4.48
CA THR A 34 -32.70 -55.29 5.70
C THR A 34 -31.25 -55.55 6.17
N SER A 35 -30.93 -55.68 7.47
CA SER A 35 -31.65 -55.39 8.74
C SER A 35 -30.72 -55.53 9.97
N GLY A 36 -30.94 -54.79 11.07
CA GLY A 36 -30.28 -55.01 12.37
C GLY A 36 -30.83 -54.10 13.47
N GLU A 37 -31.22 -54.66 14.62
CA GLU A 37 -32.04 -53.98 15.64
C GLU A 37 -31.40 -54.09 17.06
N ARG A 38 -31.73 -53.14 17.96
CA ARG A 38 -31.52 -53.13 19.44
C ARG A 38 -30.12 -52.68 19.94
N GLN A 39 -29.95 -52.17 21.16
CA GLN A 39 -30.87 -51.94 22.29
C GLN A 39 -30.44 -50.70 23.13
N ALA A 40 -31.24 -50.27 24.11
CA ALA A 40 -30.89 -49.21 25.06
C ALA A 40 -31.46 -49.49 26.47
N GLU A 41 -30.73 -49.09 27.53
CA GLU A 41 -31.17 -48.85 28.93
C GLU A 41 -30.02 -48.14 29.71
N PRO A 42 -30.18 -47.60 30.95
CA PRO A 42 -29.66 -46.26 31.25
C PRO A 42 -28.72 -46.18 32.49
N PRO A 43 -28.67 -45.08 33.30
CA PRO A 43 -27.43 -44.35 33.58
C PRO A 43 -26.71 -44.75 34.89
N ILE A 44 -25.46 -44.28 35.04
CA ILE A 44 -24.65 -44.41 36.27
C ILE A 44 -24.07 -43.02 36.63
N GLU A 45 -24.36 -42.55 37.83
CA GLU A 45 -23.63 -41.44 38.47
C GLU A 45 -22.42 -41.97 39.26
N PRO A 46 -21.31 -41.21 39.31
CA PRO A 46 -20.41 -41.25 40.46
C PRO A 46 -20.26 -39.89 41.13
N VAL A 47 -20.54 -39.84 42.43
CA VAL A 47 -20.14 -38.74 43.33
C VAL A 47 -18.62 -38.77 43.51
N VAL A 48 -17.97 -37.60 43.55
CA VAL A 48 -16.59 -37.44 44.03
C VAL A 48 -16.51 -36.19 44.92
N ASP A 49 -16.00 -36.35 46.14
CA ASP A 49 -15.83 -35.28 47.12
C ASP A 49 -14.68 -34.33 46.78
N ILE A 50 -14.86 -33.04 47.10
CA ILE A 50 -13.79 -32.04 47.03
C ILE A 50 -13.11 -31.94 48.41
N HIS A 51 -11.95 -32.58 48.56
CA HIS A 51 -11.08 -32.33 49.70
C HIS A 51 -10.39 -30.96 49.57
N VAL A 52 -10.72 -30.04 50.49
CA VAL A 52 -9.95 -28.81 50.68
C VAL A 52 -8.77 -29.09 51.61
N PHE A 53 -7.55 -28.81 51.16
CA PHE A 53 -6.36 -28.74 52.02
C PHE A 53 -5.77 -27.32 51.98
N ASP A 54 -5.67 -26.72 53.17
CA ASP A 54 -4.93 -25.50 53.47
C ASP A 54 -3.62 -25.87 54.18
N THR A 55 -2.49 -25.44 53.63
CA THR A 55 -1.22 -25.36 54.36
C THR A 55 -0.41 -24.14 53.91
N ARG A 56 -0.01 -23.34 54.89
CA ARG A 56 0.97 -22.23 54.78
C ARG A 56 2.42 -22.77 54.83
N LEU A 57 3.34 -21.84 55.10
CA LEU A 57 4.75 -22.02 55.51
C LEU A 57 5.74 -22.19 54.33
N ASP A 58 6.98 -21.67 54.37
CA ASP A 58 7.58 -20.56 55.14
C ASP A 58 8.92 -20.17 54.45
N ASP A 59 9.58 -19.09 54.88
CA ASP A 59 10.99 -18.78 54.52
C ASP A 59 11.98 -19.83 55.07
N THR A 60 13.11 -20.08 54.40
CA THR A 60 14.49 -19.82 54.94
C THR A 60 15.66 -20.35 54.09
N SER A 61 16.76 -19.57 54.07
CA SER A 61 18.20 -19.94 54.03
C SER A 61 18.79 -20.89 52.97
N TYR A 62 19.82 -20.41 52.25
CA TYR A 62 21.26 -20.80 52.25
C TYR A 62 21.92 -20.11 51.02
N GLU A 63 23.02 -19.35 51.10
CA GLU A 63 24.43 -19.77 51.28
C GLU A 63 24.88 -20.81 50.23
N ASP A 64 26.01 -20.67 49.51
CA ASP A 64 27.07 -19.65 49.47
C ASP A 64 27.82 -19.75 48.11
N TRP A 65 28.84 -18.92 47.84
CA TRP A 65 30.13 -19.25 47.20
C TRP A 65 30.85 -17.96 46.73
N SER A 66 32.11 -17.82 47.14
CA SER A 66 32.93 -16.60 47.02
C SER A 66 34.08 -16.71 45.98
N ASP A 67 34.80 -15.59 45.83
CA ASP A 67 36.19 -15.49 45.37
C ASP A 67 36.53 -15.76 43.88
N VAL A 68 37.56 -15.14 43.27
CA VAL A 68 38.11 -13.75 43.32
C VAL A 68 39.12 -13.63 42.15
N GLU A 69 39.04 -12.53 41.38
CA GLU A 69 40.10 -11.66 40.78
C GLU A 69 41.61 -12.12 40.59
N PRO A 70 42.55 -11.32 40.02
CA PRO A 70 42.48 -10.10 39.16
C PRO A 70 43.48 -10.05 37.96
N HIS A 71 43.60 -8.88 37.30
CA HIS A 71 44.77 -8.34 36.53
C HIS A 71 45.07 -8.85 35.08
N ASN A 72 45.66 -8.07 34.15
CA ASN A 72 46.15 -6.67 34.20
C ASN A 72 46.25 -5.93 32.83
N ASN A 73 46.06 -4.60 32.86
CA ASN A 73 46.69 -3.49 32.09
C ASN A 73 46.93 -3.51 30.55
N ILE A 74 46.56 -2.40 29.90
CA ILE A 74 47.48 -1.38 29.31
C ILE A 74 46.71 -0.04 29.08
N ILE A 75 47.41 1.09 28.98
CA ILE A 75 46.87 2.48 28.99
C ILE A 75 47.47 3.31 27.84
N GLU A 76 46.69 4.24 27.26
CA GLU A 76 47.04 5.59 26.68
C GLU A 76 46.06 6.00 25.54
N SER A 77 45.74 7.27 25.26
CA SER A 77 45.84 8.52 26.04
C SER A 77 44.88 9.65 25.56
N VAL A 78 44.39 10.45 26.53
CA VAL A 78 44.01 11.89 26.54
C VAL A 78 43.56 12.62 25.24
N THR A 79 42.35 13.21 25.25
CA THR A 79 42.12 14.67 25.02
C THR A 79 40.69 15.15 25.39
N LYS A 80 40.56 16.43 25.80
CA LYS A 80 39.33 17.24 25.98
C LYS A 80 39.63 18.71 25.64
N PRO A 81 38.65 19.49 25.15
CA PRO A 81 38.04 20.59 25.94
C PRO A 81 36.49 20.65 25.79
N GLN A 82 35.71 21.10 26.78
CA GLN A 82 35.17 22.48 27.01
C GLN A 82 34.39 23.11 25.83
N GLU A 83 33.36 23.94 26.00
CA GLU A 83 32.67 24.45 27.22
C GLU A 83 31.21 23.89 27.29
N LYS A 84 30.10 24.48 27.82
CA LYS A 84 29.78 25.70 28.63
C LYS A 84 28.44 25.49 29.38
N ALA A 85 28.03 26.44 30.22
CA ALA A 85 26.68 26.57 30.78
C ALA A 85 26.28 28.06 30.89
N VAL A 86 24.97 28.37 30.88
CA VAL A 86 24.41 29.74 31.05
C VAL A 86 23.05 29.67 31.76
N GLU A 87 22.98 30.26 32.96
CA GLU A 87 21.78 30.80 33.61
C GLU A 87 21.66 32.31 33.24
N THR A 88 20.58 33.07 33.48
CA THR A 88 19.33 32.82 34.22
C THR A 88 18.11 32.90 33.24
N GLU A 89 16.93 33.55 33.41
CA GLU A 89 16.30 34.41 34.44
C GLU A 89 14.76 34.34 34.34
N VAL A 90 14.03 34.99 35.25
CA VAL A 90 12.55 35.03 35.29
C VAL A 90 12.06 36.47 35.49
N VAL A 91 11.00 36.87 34.77
CA VAL A 91 10.21 38.09 35.03
C VAL A 91 8.72 37.76 34.92
N ASN A 92 7.93 38.18 35.92
CA ASN A 92 6.47 37.97 36.02
C ASN A 92 5.66 39.19 35.51
N ILE A 93 4.36 39.22 35.84
CA ILE A 93 3.31 40.26 35.63
C ILE A 93 2.37 39.91 34.45
N ASP A 94 1.05 39.76 34.62
CA ASP A 94 0.23 39.53 35.83
C ASP A 94 -1.19 39.04 35.44
N GLU A 95 -2.03 38.78 36.46
CA GLU A 95 -3.50 38.83 36.47
C GLU A 95 -4.41 37.66 36.01
N GLU A 96 -5.50 37.55 36.79
CA GLU A 96 -6.76 36.80 36.69
C GLU A 96 -6.77 35.26 36.61
N THR A 97 -7.59 34.68 37.51
CA THR A 97 -7.84 33.25 37.68
C THR A 97 -9.20 32.84 37.09
N GLU A 98 -9.22 31.87 36.19
CA GLU A 98 -10.41 31.07 35.90
C GLU A 98 -10.05 29.58 35.95
N THR A 99 -10.93 28.73 36.47
CA THR A 99 -10.62 27.32 36.78
C THR A 99 -11.14 26.37 35.70
N ASP A 100 -10.26 25.54 35.12
CA ASP A 100 -10.66 24.46 34.22
C ASP A 100 -11.65 23.49 34.89
N GLU A 101 -12.88 23.44 34.39
CA GLU A 101 -13.77 22.29 34.61
C GLU A 101 -13.50 21.22 33.55
N GLU A 102 -13.19 20.00 34.01
CA GLU A 102 -12.88 18.86 33.15
C GLU A 102 -14.00 18.60 32.10
N PRO A 103 -13.68 18.45 30.79
CA PRO A 103 -14.68 18.36 29.72
C PRO A 103 -15.76 17.29 29.93
N THR A 104 -15.38 16.18 30.58
CA THR A 104 -16.24 15.05 30.98
C THR A 104 -17.47 15.50 31.76
N MET A 105 -17.32 16.46 32.68
CA MET A 105 -18.39 16.93 33.55
C MET A 105 -19.39 17.84 32.82
N THR A 106 -18.92 18.62 31.84
CA THR A 106 -19.77 19.45 30.97
C THR A 106 -20.67 18.58 30.08
N VAL A 107 -20.15 17.48 29.53
CA VAL A 107 -20.94 16.51 28.76
C VAL A 107 -21.98 15.81 29.64
N MET A 108 -21.59 15.32 30.82
CA MET A 108 -22.51 14.71 31.79
C MET A 108 -23.65 15.65 32.20
N ARG A 109 -23.34 16.92 32.50
CA ARG A 109 -24.35 17.95 32.80
C ARG A 109 -25.28 18.22 31.62
N SER A 110 -24.75 18.26 30.39
CA SER A 110 -25.55 18.47 29.18
C SER A 110 -26.56 17.33 28.94
N ILE A 111 -26.13 16.08 29.10
CA ILE A 111 -26.99 14.90 29.01
C ILE A 111 -28.08 14.93 30.09
N ALA A 112 -27.72 15.24 31.34
CA ALA A 112 -28.69 15.38 32.44
C ALA A 112 -29.72 16.50 32.18
N LYS A 113 -29.30 17.63 31.60
CA LYS A 113 -30.18 18.75 31.20
C LYS A 113 -31.15 18.33 30.07
N SER A 114 -30.65 17.59 29.09
CA SER A 114 -31.44 17.05 27.97
C SER A 114 -32.51 16.06 28.43
N ILE A 115 -32.16 15.13 29.33
CA ILE A 115 -33.09 14.19 29.95
C ILE A 115 -34.14 14.94 30.79
N THR A 116 -33.71 15.88 31.63
CA THR A 116 -34.62 16.68 32.49
C THR A 116 -35.64 17.46 31.66
N ASN A 117 -35.21 18.05 30.53
CA ASN A 117 -36.09 18.80 29.63
C ASN A 117 -37.12 17.92 28.89
N ARG A 118 -36.86 16.61 28.73
CA ARG A 118 -37.79 15.66 28.09
C ARG A 118 -38.89 15.15 29.04
N VAL A 119 -38.69 15.17 30.36
CA VAL A 119 -39.68 14.67 31.35
C VAL A 119 -40.65 15.77 31.81
N LYS A 120 -41.43 16.33 30.89
CA LYS A 120 -42.56 17.22 31.21
C LYS A 120 -43.80 16.41 31.67
N GLY A 121 -43.82 15.92 32.91
CA GLY A 121 -45.06 15.34 33.44
C GLY A 121 -45.05 14.57 34.77
N LYS A 122 -45.17 15.30 35.89
CA LYS A 122 -45.67 14.85 37.21
C LYS A 122 -44.82 13.82 38.02
N LYS A 123 -44.71 14.12 39.31
CA LYS A 123 -44.11 13.37 40.44
C LYS A 123 -42.58 13.34 40.51
N LYS A 124 -42.06 13.49 41.73
CA LYS A 124 -40.62 13.64 42.05
C LYS A 124 -39.98 12.25 42.21
N LEU A 125 -38.92 11.95 41.46
CA LEU A 125 -37.93 10.98 41.91
C LEU A 125 -36.92 11.70 42.83
N LYS A 126 -36.59 11.09 43.97
CA LYS A 126 -35.39 11.41 44.74
C LYS A 126 -34.32 10.39 44.36
N PHE A 127 -33.23 10.85 43.76
CA PHE A 127 -31.99 10.08 43.74
C PHE A 127 -31.23 10.32 45.05
N VAL A 128 -30.65 9.26 45.61
CA VAL A 128 -29.76 9.33 46.78
C VAL A 128 -28.43 8.73 46.35
N THR A 129 -27.42 9.58 46.19
CA THR A 129 -26.04 9.17 45.87
C THR A 129 -25.26 8.95 47.17
N PRO A 130 -24.73 7.75 47.44
CA PRO A 130 -23.74 7.57 48.50
C PRO A 130 -22.44 8.30 48.12
N LYS A 131 -21.96 9.21 48.97
CA LYS A 131 -20.56 9.63 48.94
C LYS A 131 -19.76 8.66 49.81
N TYR A 132 -18.76 7.96 49.27
CA TYR A 132 -17.52 7.64 49.97
C TYR A 132 -16.42 7.15 49.01
N ALA A 133 -15.18 7.54 49.31
CA ALA A 133 -13.91 6.96 48.87
C ALA A 133 -13.72 6.61 47.38
N MET A 134 -13.24 7.58 46.59
CA MET A 134 -12.16 7.27 45.63
C MET A 134 -10.82 7.39 46.36
N ASN A 135 -10.14 6.27 46.53
CA ASN A 135 -8.70 6.13 46.77
C ASN A 135 -8.35 4.67 46.50
N ASN A 136 -7.18 4.40 45.93
CA ASN A 136 -6.69 3.07 45.51
C ASN A 136 -7.48 2.40 44.37
N VAL A 137 -7.24 2.81 43.11
CA VAL A 137 -7.54 2.00 41.91
C VAL A 137 -6.29 1.92 41.03
N GLU A 138 -5.26 1.22 41.52
CA GLU A 138 -4.04 0.95 40.74
C GLU A 138 -3.50 -0.48 40.94
N LYS A 139 -4.16 -1.32 41.75
CA LYS A 139 -3.85 -2.75 41.95
C LYS A 139 -5.11 -3.60 42.10
N ALA A 140 -5.71 -3.99 40.97
CA ALA A 140 -6.78 -4.99 40.92
C ALA A 140 -6.89 -5.63 39.51
N ILE A 141 -5.87 -6.38 39.09
CA ILE A 141 -5.99 -7.25 37.90
C ILE A 141 -6.82 -8.48 38.31
N GLY A 142 -7.88 -8.79 37.57
CA GLY A 142 -8.50 -10.12 37.58
C GLY A 142 -9.58 -10.39 38.65
N THR A 143 -10.71 -9.68 38.64
CA THR A 143 -11.98 -10.25 39.13
C THR A 143 -13.19 -9.58 38.47
N LYS A 144 -14.17 -10.36 37.99
CA LYS A 144 -15.42 -9.84 37.40
C LYS A 144 -16.48 -9.62 38.47
N PHE A 145 -17.08 -8.43 38.53
CA PHE A 145 -18.36 -8.20 39.20
C PHE A 145 -19.49 -8.12 38.18
N SER A 146 -20.44 -9.04 38.24
CA SER A 146 -21.63 -9.09 37.37
C SER A 146 -22.77 -8.25 37.96
N PHE A 147 -22.92 -7.01 37.51
CA PHE A 147 -24.05 -6.15 37.90
C PHE A 147 -25.35 -6.57 37.18
N GLY A 148 -26.09 -7.49 37.79
CA GLY A 148 -27.46 -7.84 37.36
C GLY A 148 -28.43 -6.70 37.65
N MET A 149 -28.71 -5.86 36.66
CA MET A 149 -29.62 -4.70 36.82
C MET A 149 -31.10 -5.13 36.79
N ILE A 150 -31.61 -5.62 37.92
CA ILE A 150 -33.03 -5.97 38.07
C ILE A 150 -33.89 -4.69 38.05
N LEU A 151 -34.47 -4.39 36.89
CA LEU A 151 -35.46 -3.32 36.70
C LEU A 151 -36.82 -3.72 37.33
N GLY A 152 -36.90 -3.62 38.65
CA GLY A 152 -38.11 -3.90 39.43
C GLY A 152 -39.22 -2.87 39.21
N VAL A 153 -39.99 -3.01 38.11
CA VAL A 153 -41.15 -2.16 37.83
C VAL A 153 -42.30 -2.50 38.79
N SER A 154 -42.49 -1.67 39.82
CA SER A 154 -43.62 -1.80 40.74
C SER A 154 -44.92 -1.29 40.09
N LEU A 155 -45.69 -2.20 39.50
CA LEU A 155 -47.04 -1.93 38.99
C LEU A 155 -48.09 -1.96 40.11
N PRO A 156 -49.14 -1.12 40.04
CA PRO A 156 -50.23 -1.14 41.01
C PRO A 156 -51.05 -2.44 40.95
N PRO A 157 -51.76 -2.83 42.02
CA PRO A 157 -52.40 -4.15 42.12
C PRO A 157 -53.47 -4.48 41.07
N SER A 158 -54.02 -3.47 40.35
CA SER A 158 -55.11 -3.61 39.38
C SER A 158 -54.69 -4.09 37.99
N LEU A 159 -53.45 -4.55 37.81
CA LEU A 159 -52.90 -5.06 36.54
C LEU A 159 -52.25 -6.45 36.67
N LYS A 160 -52.61 -7.22 37.71
CA LYS A 160 -52.17 -8.61 37.92
C LYS A 160 -53.26 -9.63 37.58
N GLN A 161 -53.73 -9.62 36.34
CA GLN A 161 -54.48 -10.73 35.75
C GLN A 161 -54.19 -10.78 34.25
N ASP A 162 -54.20 -12.00 33.70
CA ASP A 162 -54.01 -12.36 32.30
C ASP A 162 -52.73 -11.85 31.59
N LEU A 163 -51.65 -12.63 31.71
CA LEU A 163 -50.76 -12.99 30.60
C LEU A 163 -49.91 -14.21 30.98
N SER A 164 -49.84 -15.21 30.10
CA SER A 164 -49.20 -16.51 30.36
C SER A 164 -47.68 -16.49 30.11
N PHE A 165 -46.93 -17.27 30.90
CA PHE A 165 -45.49 -17.50 30.69
C PHE A 165 -45.24 -18.39 29.45
N SER A 166 -45.09 -17.77 28.29
CA SER A 166 -44.49 -18.37 27.08
C SER A 166 -43.93 -17.26 26.18
N ASN A 167 -42.85 -17.56 25.46
CA ASN A 167 -42.13 -16.66 24.55
C ASN A 167 -41.44 -15.44 25.21
N LEU A 168 -40.45 -15.68 26.07
CA LEU A 168 -39.29 -14.77 26.13
C LEU A 168 -38.30 -15.19 25.03
N MET A 169 -38.21 -14.41 23.96
CA MET A 169 -37.06 -14.44 23.06
C MET A 169 -35.86 -13.83 23.80
N THR A 170 -34.86 -14.63 24.15
CA THR A 170 -33.65 -14.15 24.83
C THR A 170 -32.74 -13.42 23.85
N PHE A 171 -33.10 -12.18 23.50
CA PHE A 171 -32.19 -11.26 22.82
C PHE A 171 -31.03 -10.92 23.75
N HIS A 172 -29.91 -11.63 23.58
CA HIS A 172 -28.62 -11.30 24.19
C HIS A 172 -28.05 -10.04 23.54
N TYR A 173 -28.66 -8.88 23.83
CA TYR A 173 -28.10 -7.59 23.46
C TYR A 173 -26.98 -7.22 24.44
N THR A 174 -25.80 -7.78 24.21
CA THR A 174 -24.56 -7.27 24.79
C THR A 174 -24.39 -5.83 24.31
N PRO A 175 -24.32 -4.82 25.20
CA PRO A 175 -24.13 -3.45 24.75
C PRO A 175 -22.71 -3.32 24.15
N LYS A 176 -22.58 -3.32 22.81
CA LYS A 176 -21.36 -2.85 22.12
C LYS A 176 -21.11 -1.42 22.63
N LEU A 177 -20.15 -1.26 23.54
CA LEU A 177 -19.85 0.00 24.17
C LEU A 177 -19.25 0.91 23.10
N HIS A 178 -20.02 1.88 22.58
CA HIS A 178 -19.52 2.89 21.65
C HIS A 178 -18.56 3.84 22.37
N ILE A 179 -17.32 3.36 22.56
CA ILE A 179 -16.15 4.18 22.86
C ILE A 179 -15.95 5.10 21.66
N SER A 180 -15.68 6.39 21.91
CA SER A 180 -15.53 7.41 20.87
C SER A 180 -14.47 6.99 19.84
N SER A 181 -14.84 7.03 18.56
CA SER A 181 -14.01 6.68 17.39
C SER A 181 -12.86 7.69 17.21
N THR A 182 -11.87 7.59 18.08
CA THR A 182 -10.80 8.57 18.24
C THR A 182 -9.54 7.99 17.61
N MET A 183 -9.20 8.45 16.41
CA MET A 183 -8.03 7.97 15.67
C MET A 183 -6.75 8.17 16.49
N VAL A 184 -5.90 7.14 16.58
CA VAL A 184 -4.63 7.17 17.33
C VAL A 184 -3.47 6.94 16.37
N ASN A 185 -2.43 7.77 16.50
CA ASN A 185 -1.11 7.60 15.88
C ASN A 185 -1.11 7.28 14.37
N GLY A 186 -2.01 7.91 13.60
CA GLY A 186 -2.03 7.80 12.14
C GLY A 186 -2.73 6.55 11.58
N SER A 187 -3.33 5.71 12.43
CA SER A 187 -4.11 4.55 12.01
C SER A 187 -5.62 4.79 12.12
N PHE A 188 -6.39 4.16 11.22
CA PHE A 188 -7.85 4.04 11.35
C PHE A 188 -8.27 2.94 12.34
N LEU A 189 -7.33 2.07 12.73
CA LEU A 189 -7.58 0.96 13.66
C LEU A 189 -7.67 1.49 15.10
N MET A 190 -8.70 1.06 15.83
CA MET A 190 -8.76 1.23 17.29
C MET A 190 -7.70 0.36 17.98
N ALA A 191 -7.47 0.53 19.29
CA ALA A 191 -6.55 -0.32 20.05
C ALA A 191 -7.20 -1.61 20.61
N VAL A 192 -8.49 -1.85 20.33
CA VAL A 192 -9.31 -2.91 20.95
C VAL A 192 -10.28 -3.46 19.91
N ASN A 193 -10.48 -4.79 19.87
CA ASN A 193 -11.41 -5.52 18.98
C ASN A 193 -11.18 -5.37 17.46
N VAL A 194 -9.99 -4.94 17.03
CA VAL A 194 -9.66 -4.69 15.60
C VAL A 194 -9.97 -5.90 14.71
N GLU A 195 -9.66 -7.10 15.20
CA GLU A 195 -9.81 -8.33 14.43
C GLU A 195 -11.29 -8.67 14.25
N THR A 196 -12.14 -8.37 15.25
CA THR A 196 -13.59 -8.52 15.15
C THR A 196 -14.20 -7.48 14.22
N GLU A 197 -13.74 -6.22 14.25
CA GLU A 197 -14.23 -5.18 13.32
C GLU A 197 -13.81 -5.46 11.86
N PHE A 198 -12.61 -6.00 11.64
CA PHE A 198 -12.18 -6.53 10.35
C PHE A 198 -13.07 -7.68 9.87
N ILE A 199 -13.38 -8.65 10.74
CA ILE A 199 -14.21 -9.80 10.36
C ILE A 199 -15.68 -9.38 10.14
N ASP A 200 -16.26 -8.50 10.96
CA ASP A 200 -17.59 -7.90 10.73
C ASP A 200 -17.65 -7.31 9.29
N GLY A 201 -16.65 -6.50 8.90
CA GLY A 201 -16.56 -5.93 7.55
C GLY A 201 -16.30 -6.95 6.44
N LEU A 202 -15.58 -8.04 6.73
CA LEU A 202 -15.35 -9.13 5.79
C LEU A 202 -16.66 -9.90 5.49
N MET A 203 -17.52 -10.10 6.48
CA MET A 203 -18.81 -10.79 6.31
C MET A 203 -19.80 -9.95 5.49
N GLU A 204 -19.89 -8.65 5.77
CA GLU A 204 -20.72 -7.70 4.99
C GLU A 204 -20.25 -7.58 3.53
N THR A 205 -18.96 -7.84 3.25
CA THR A 205 -18.40 -7.81 1.89
C THR A 205 -18.58 -9.12 1.13
N TYR A 206 -18.46 -10.28 1.81
CA TYR A 206 -18.36 -11.59 1.17
C TYR A 206 -19.41 -12.59 1.73
N PRO A 207 -20.63 -12.64 1.18
CA PRO A 207 -21.72 -13.51 1.67
C PRO A 207 -21.48 -15.03 1.46
N THR A 208 -20.34 -15.41 0.88
CA THR A 208 -19.85 -16.80 0.83
C THR A 208 -19.06 -17.20 2.07
N LEU A 209 -18.88 -16.29 3.03
CA LEU A 209 -18.20 -16.51 4.31
C LEU A 209 -19.19 -16.43 5.49
N GLN A 210 -18.82 -17.06 6.60
CA GLN A 210 -19.47 -16.93 7.90
C GLN A 210 -18.42 -16.75 9.00
N PHE A 211 -18.85 -16.16 10.12
CA PHE A 211 -18.04 -15.91 11.31
C PHE A 211 -18.60 -16.69 12.50
N LEU A 212 -17.76 -17.55 13.09
CA LEU A 212 -18.04 -18.18 14.37
C LEU A 212 -17.57 -17.23 15.48
N ASP A 213 -18.48 -16.38 15.93
CA ASP A 213 -18.26 -15.47 17.05
C ASP A 213 -18.37 -16.22 18.39
N GLY A 214 -17.25 -16.36 19.09
CA GLY A 214 -17.20 -16.72 20.51
C GLY A 214 -16.42 -15.68 21.31
N TYR A 215 -16.80 -14.41 21.16
CA TYR A 215 -16.11 -13.25 21.74
C TYR A 215 -15.82 -13.40 23.24
N PRO A 216 -14.60 -13.06 23.71
CA PRO A 216 -13.47 -12.54 22.93
C PRO A 216 -12.57 -13.63 22.33
N SER A 217 -12.75 -14.89 22.75
CA SER A 217 -11.72 -15.94 22.65
C SER A 217 -11.75 -16.78 21.38
N VAL A 218 -12.89 -16.87 20.68
CA VAL A 218 -12.99 -17.60 19.41
C VAL A 218 -13.31 -16.62 18.30
N LYS A 219 -12.41 -16.53 17.31
CA LYS A 219 -12.61 -15.76 16.08
C LYS A 219 -12.27 -16.65 14.87
N VAL A 220 -13.27 -17.27 14.25
CA VAL A 220 -13.05 -18.17 13.09
C VAL A 220 -13.89 -17.73 11.89
N VAL A 221 -13.22 -17.47 10.77
CA VAL A 221 -13.85 -17.25 9.47
C VAL A 221 -13.88 -18.56 8.71
N PHE A 222 -15.04 -18.97 8.20
CA PHE A 222 -15.21 -20.22 7.45
C PHE A 222 -16.16 -20.02 6.25
N ARG A 223 -16.21 -21.01 5.34
CA ARG A 223 -17.12 -20.95 4.18
C ARG A 223 -18.58 -21.14 4.59
N ALA A 224 -19.46 -20.30 4.05
CA ALA A 224 -20.89 -20.33 4.36
C ALA A 224 -21.64 -21.60 3.89
N ASP A 225 -21.03 -22.41 3.03
CA ASP A 225 -21.60 -23.67 2.52
C ASP A 225 -21.21 -24.92 3.34
N VAL A 226 -20.40 -24.76 4.40
CA VAL A 226 -19.94 -25.85 5.26
C VAL A 226 -20.81 -26.05 6.50
N TYR A 227 -21.36 -24.97 7.06
CA TYR A 227 -22.19 -25.01 8.28
C TYR A 227 -23.25 -23.89 8.26
N PRO A 228 -24.46 -24.09 8.82
CA PRO A 228 -25.02 -25.33 9.34
C PRO A 228 -25.63 -26.19 8.22
N GLY A 229 -24.89 -27.22 7.78
CA GLY A 229 -25.26 -28.11 6.68
C GLY A 229 -25.18 -29.59 7.05
N PRO A 230 -25.27 -30.51 6.08
CA PRO A 230 -24.81 -31.88 6.27
C PRO A 230 -23.29 -31.91 6.56
N PRO A 231 -22.74 -32.99 7.14
CA PRO A 231 -21.29 -33.11 7.37
C PRO A 231 -20.50 -32.93 6.07
N TYR A 232 -19.48 -32.07 6.09
CA TYR A 232 -18.68 -31.71 4.92
C TYR A 232 -18.06 -32.95 4.26
N ASP A 233 -18.18 -33.04 2.93
CA ASP A 233 -17.92 -34.24 2.14
C ASP A 233 -16.51 -34.29 1.53
N LYS A 234 -15.74 -33.20 1.63
CA LYS A 234 -14.32 -33.10 1.24
C LYS A 234 -13.41 -33.03 2.48
N VAL A 235 -12.09 -33.08 2.25
CA VAL A 235 -11.11 -32.75 3.29
C VAL A 235 -11.21 -31.27 3.64
N ALA A 236 -11.30 -30.91 4.91
CA ALA A 236 -11.26 -29.52 5.35
C ALA A 236 -9.81 -29.01 5.42
N VAL A 237 -9.51 -27.86 4.81
CA VAL A 237 -8.18 -27.23 4.88
C VAL A 237 -8.26 -26.02 5.78
N ILE A 238 -7.51 -26.03 6.89
CA ILE A 238 -7.60 -25.01 7.94
C ILE A 238 -6.21 -24.37 8.13
N SER A 239 -6.18 -23.05 8.30
CA SER A 239 -4.96 -22.31 8.67
C SER A 239 -5.30 -21.17 9.63
N GLY A 240 -4.31 -20.35 10.01
CA GLY A 240 -4.51 -19.26 10.94
C GLY A 240 -3.21 -18.71 11.53
N GLY A 241 -3.35 -17.95 12.60
CA GLY A 241 -2.26 -17.26 13.29
C GLY A 241 -2.73 -15.92 13.84
N GLY A 242 -1.80 -15.08 14.27
CA GLY A 242 -2.13 -13.70 14.62
C GLY A 242 -2.73 -12.93 13.45
N SER A 243 -3.54 -11.92 13.78
CA SER A 243 -4.07 -10.96 12.80
C SER A 243 -3.02 -9.88 12.48
N GLY A 244 -3.25 -9.04 11.46
CA GLY A 244 -2.29 -8.04 10.99
C GLY A 244 -1.50 -8.46 9.74
N HIS A 245 -1.91 -9.55 9.09
CA HIS A 245 -1.31 -10.09 7.87
C HIS A 245 -2.27 -10.08 6.67
N GLU A 246 -3.39 -9.39 6.80
CA GLU A 246 -4.53 -9.43 5.89
C GLU A 246 -4.09 -9.10 4.44
N PRO A 247 -4.51 -9.87 3.42
CA PRO A 247 -5.61 -10.84 3.45
C PRO A 247 -5.30 -12.22 4.06
N ALA A 248 -4.05 -12.51 4.46
CA ALA A 248 -3.74 -13.77 5.14
C ALA A 248 -4.38 -13.79 6.55
N HIS A 249 -5.17 -14.78 6.96
CA HIS A 249 -5.62 -15.97 6.21
C HIS A 249 -7.10 -15.94 5.79
N ALA A 250 -7.92 -15.07 6.38
CA ALA A 250 -9.37 -15.04 6.16
C ALA A 250 -9.76 -14.71 4.70
N GLY A 251 -8.97 -13.90 3.99
CA GLY A 251 -9.19 -13.59 2.58
C GLY A 251 -8.90 -14.75 1.61
N PHE A 252 -8.36 -15.86 2.11
CA PHE A 252 -8.13 -17.10 1.34
C PHE A 252 -9.12 -18.23 1.69
N VAL A 253 -10.16 -17.92 2.47
CA VAL A 253 -11.26 -18.85 2.74
C VAL A 253 -12.20 -18.87 1.53
N GLY A 254 -12.48 -20.06 1.00
CA GLY A 254 -13.28 -20.26 -0.20
C GLY A 254 -13.13 -21.66 -0.80
N GLU A 255 -14.06 -22.03 -1.68
CA GLU A 255 -13.95 -23.22 -2.53
C GLU A 255 -12.62 -23.20 -3.32
N GLY A 256 -11.91 -24.32 -3.41
CA GLY A 256 -10.59 -24.39 -4.04
C GLY A 256 -9.41 -23.79 -3.24
N MET A 257 -9.61 -23.28 -2.01
CA MET A 257 -8.59 -22.84 -1.06
C MET A 257 -8.92 -23.28 0.39
N LEU A 258 -8.89 -22.37 1.38
CA LEU A 258 -9.13 -22.73 2.79
C LEU A 258 -10.63 -22.95 3.06
N THR A 259 -10.92 -23.95 3.88
CA THR A 259 -12.25 -24.18 4.46
C THR A 259 -12.51 -23.26 5.65
N ALA A 260 -11.46 -22.96 6.44
CA ALA A 260 -11.51 -22.01 7.55
C ALA A 260 -10.15 -21.33 7.84
N ALA A 261 -10.22 -20.15 8.45
CA ALA A 261 -9.10 -19.39 9.00
C ALA A 261 -9.37 -19.05 10.48
N ILE A 262 -8.43 -19.42 11.36
CA ILE A 262 -8.46 -19.13 12.79
C ILE A 262 -7.68 -17.82 13.04
N CYS A 263 -8.36 -16.77 13.51
CA CYS A 263 -7.76 -15.47 13.76
C CYS A 263 -7.42 -15.30 15.25
N GLY A 264 -6.14 -15.13 15.57
CA GLY A 264 -5.68 -14.64 16.87
C GLY A 264 -5.76 -13.12 16.96
N ASP A 265 -5.27 -12.55 18.08
CA ASP A 265 -5.08 -11.10 18.19
C ASP A 265 -3.92 -10.63 17.29
N VAL A 266 -3.72 -9.31 17.12
CA VAL A 266 -2.63 -8.78 16.26
C VAL A 266 -1.26 -9.36 16.65
N PHE A 267 -0.64 -10.05 15.69
CA PHE A 267 0.64 -10.80 15.81
C PHE A 267 0.70 -11.84 16.96
N ALA A 268 -0.44 -12.27 17.51
CA ALA A 268 -0.51 -13.28 18.56
C ALA A 268 -1.28 -14.52 18.10
N SER A 269 -0.66 -15.69 18.19
CA SER A 269 -1.25 -16.97 17.77
C SER A 269 -2.61 -17.27 18.46
N PRO A 270 -3.63 -17.78 17.74
CA PRO A 270 -4.93 -18.10 18.33
C PRO A 270 -4.83 -19.21 19.39
N THR A 271 -5.76 -19.19 20.33
CA THR A 271 -5.81 -20.17 21.42
C THR A 271 -6.17 -21.57 20.92
N VAL A 272 -5.76 -22.59 21.69
CA VAL A 272 -6.13 -24.00 21.45
C VAL A 272 -7.64 -24.16 21.30
N ASP A 273 -8.43 -23.51 22.17
CA ASP A 273 -9.90 -23.54 22.13
C ASP A 273 -10.47 -22.94 20.83
N ALA A 274 -9.89 -21.85 20.31
CA ALA A 274 -10.33 -21.24 19.05
C ALA A 274 -10.04 -22.14 17.84
N ILE A 275 -8.86 -22.74 17.81
CA ILE A 275 -8.45 -23.68 16.74
C ILE A 275 -9.34 -24.92 16.78
N LEU A 276 -9.57 -25.48 17.96
CA LEU A 276 -10.40 -26.66 18.19
C LEU A 276 -11.88 -26.39 17.89
N ALA A 277 -12.40 -25.22 18.22
CA ALA A 277 -13.74 -24.78 17.80
C ALA A 277 -13.85 -24.71 16.27
N GLY A 278 -12.82 -24.19 15.58
CA GLY A 278 -12.74 -24.21 14.12
C GLY A 278 -12.75 -25.63 13.56
N ILE A 279 -11.88 -26.53 14.05
CA ILE A 279 -11.82 -27.94 13.64
C ILE A 279 -13.19 -28.60 13.79
N ARG A 280 -13.82 -28.51 14.97
CA ARG A 280 -15.15 -29.08 15.25
C ARG A 280 -16.26 -28.53 14.33
N THR A 281 -16.13 -27.29 13.85
CA THR A 281 -17.15 -26.62 13.02
C THR A 281 -17.09 -27.05 11.55
N VAL A 282 -15.89 -27.28 10.98
CA VAL A 282 -15.73 -27.54 9.54
C VAL A 282 -15.27 -28.95 9.15
N THR A 283 -14.90 -29.79 10.12
CA THR A 283 -14.28 -31.09 9.82
C THR A 283 -15.31 -32.20 9.69
N GLY A 284 -15.55 -32.64 8.46
CA GLY A 284 -16.37 -33.81 8.15
C GLY A 284 -15.63 -35.16 8.24
N PRO A 285 -16.28 -36.28 7.85
CA PRO A 285 -15.76 -37.65 8.04
C PRO A 285 -14.43 -37.97 7.32
N LEU A 286 -14.01 -37.15 6.34
CA LEU A 286 -12.71 -37.29 5.68
C LEU A 286 -11.55 -36.68 6.48
N GLY A 287 -11.83 -35.80 7.45
CA GLY A 287 -10.82 -35.13 8.29
C GLY A 287 -10.38 -33.77 7.78
N CYS A 288 -9.41 -33.19 8.48
CA CYS A 288 -8.84 -31.87 8.17
C CYS A 288 -7.31 -31.86 8.11
N LEU A 289 -6.78 -31.05 7.19
CA LEU A 289 -5.36 -30.67 7.16
C LEU A 289 -5.20 -29.30 7.84
N LEU A 290 -4.29 -29.21 8.81
CA LEU A 290 -3.84 -27.95 9.39
C LEU A 290 -2.57 -27.47 8.67
N ILE A 291 -2.61 -26.27 8.07
CA ILE A 291 -1.45 -25.61 7.48
C ILE A 291 -0.96 -24.53 8.44
N ILE A 292 0.22 -24.75 9.02
CA ILE A 292 0.73 -24.03 10.19
C ILE A 292 1.99 -23.26 9.78
N LYS A 293 2.04 -21.94 9.95
CA LYS A 293 3.27 -21.16 9.75
C LYS A 293 4.29 -21.56 10.82
N ASN A 294 5.57 -21.70 10.48
CA ASN A 294 6.60 -22.06 11.45
C ASN A 294 6.93 -20.90 12.40
N TYR A 295 6.09 -20.76 13.41
CA TYR A 295 6.25 -19.88 14.56
C TYR A 295 5.96 -20.66 15.83
N THR A 296 6.70 -20.43 16.91
CA THR A 296 6.59 -21.23 18.15
C THR A 296 5.18 -21.23 18.72
N GLY A 297 4.49 -20.09 18.73
CA GLY A 297 3.09 -19.99 19.16
C GLY A 297 2.15 -20.81 18.29
N ASP A 298 2.20 -20.63 16.97
CA ASP A 298 1.37 -21.37 16.01
C ASP A 298 1.61 -22.89 16.12
N ARG A 299 2.87 -23.34 16.18
CA ARG A 299 3.19 -24.77 16.33
C ARG A 299 2.69 -25.38 17.63
N LEU A 300 2.79 -24.67 18.75
CA LEU A 300 2.32 -25.19 20.04
C LEU A 300 0.78 -25.21 20.12
N ASN A 301 0.11 -24.12 19.72
CA ASN A 301 -1.34 -24.01 19.79
C ASN A 301 -2.04 -24.96 18.80
N PHE A 302 -1.63 -24.97 17.52
CA PHE A 302 -2.21 -25.88 16.53
C PHE A 302 -1.83 -27.34 16.78
N GLY A 303 -0.61 -27.61 17.31
CA GLY A 303 -0.19 -28.96 17.69
C GLY A 303 -1.06 -29.54 18.82
N LEU A 304 -1.27 -28.79 19.89
CA LEU A 304 -2.11 -29.25 21.01
C LEU A 304 -3.59 -29.36 20.60
N ALA A 305 -4.11 -28.43 19.79
CA ALA A 305 -5.46 -28.52 19.24
C ALA A 305 -5.63 -29.75 18.32
N ALA A 306 -4.60 -30.14 17.56
CA ALA A 306 -4.64 -31.34 16.71
C ALA A 306 -4.70 -32.63 17.54
N GLU A 307 -3.89 -32.76 18.59
CA GLU A 307 -3.92 -33.94 19.47
C GLU A 307 -5.23 -34.02 20.28
N GLN A 308 -5.78 -32.88 20.71
CA GLN A 308 -7.09 -32.85 21.35
C GLN A 308 -8.20 -33.25 20.36
N ALA A 309 -8.21 -32.71 19.14
CA ALA A 309 -9.17 -33.11 18.10
C ALA A 309 -9.06 -34.61 17.74
N LYS A 310 -7.84 -35.18 17.70
CA LYS A 310 -7.63 -36.63 17.51
C LYS A 310 -8.24 -37.45 18.65
N SER A 311 -8.10 -37.02 19.90
CA SER A 311 -8.73 -37.71 21.05
C SER A 311 -10.26 -37.58 21.07
N GLU A 312 -10.82 -36.53 20.45
CA GLU A 312 -12.25 -36.38 20.15
C GLU A 312 -12.71 -37.17 18.91
N GLY A 313 -11.82 -37.89 18.24
CA GLY A 313 -12.12 -38.78 17.11
C GLY A 313 -12.02 -38.14 15.71
N TYR A 314 -11.59 -36.88 15.61
CA TYR A 314 -11.35 -36.24 14.31
C TYR A 314 -10.05 -36.77 13.67
N LYS A 315 -10.09 -36.97 12.35
CA LYS A 315 -8.88 -37.27 11.56
C LYS A 315 -8.18 -35.94 11.26
N VAL A 316 -6.97 -35.76 11.80
CA VAL A 316 -6.21 -34.50 11.66
C VAL A 316 -4.79 -34.78 11.20
N GLU A 317 -4.41 -34.22 10.06
CA GLU A 317 -3.03 -34.13 9.58
C GLU A 317 -2.52 -32.68 9.69
N SER A 318 -1.20 -32.50 9.66
CA SER A 318 -0.59 -31.16 9.70
C SER A 318 0.61 -31.03 8.77
N VAL A 319 0.74 -29.85 8.16
CA VAL A 319 1.92 -29.41 7.41
C VAL A 319 2.40 -28.08 7.99
N ILE A 320 3.68 -28.05 8.33
CA ILE A 320 4.37 -26.82 8.73
C ILE A 320 4.92 -26.16 7.47
N VAL A 321 4.79 -24.84 7.37
CA VAL A 321 5.39 -24.02 6.31
C VAL A 321 6.51 -23.17 6.89
N GLU A 322 7.69 -23.31 6.30
CA GLU A 322 8.97 -22.77 6.80
C GLU A 322 9.81 -22.21 5.63
N ASP A 323 9.18 -21.37 4.81
CA ASP A 323 9.71 -20.90 3.52
C ASP A 323 10.79 -19.80 3.64
N ASP A 324 10.99 -19.20 4.80
CA ASP A 324 11.96 -18.10 4.99
C ASP A 324 13.42 -18.50 4.76
N CYS A 325 14.07 -17.84 3.80
CA CYS A 325 15.48 -18.04 3.48
C CYS A 325 16.43 -17.07 4.19
N ALA A 326 15.94 -16.19 5.09
CA ALA A 326 16.75 -15.19 5.77
C ALA A 326 17.73 -15.74 6.83
N ILE A 327 17.35 -16.83 7.50
CA ILE A 327 18.11 -17.42 8.60
C ILE A 327 19.09 -18.45 8.00
N PRO A 328 20.42 -18.25 8.06
CA PRO A 328 21.38 -19.21 7.51
C PRO A 328 21.53 -20.46 8.39
N PRO A 329 22.04 -21.59 7.85
CA PRO A 329 22.36 -22.77 8.64
C PRO A 329 23.66 -22.57 9.44
N PRO A 330 23.86 -23.29 10.58
CA PRO A 330 22.95 -24.28 11.16
C PRO A 330 21.72 -23.63 11.83
N LEU A 331 20.57 -24.27 11.68
CA LEU A 331 19.32 -23.82 12.28
C LEU A 331 19.20 -24.28 13.74
N GLU A 332 18.73 -23.38 14.61
CA GLU A 332 18.28 -23.74 15.97
C GLU A 332 16.87 -24.38 15.96
N MET A 333 16.36 -24.79 17.13
CA MET A 333 15.09 -25.53 17.27
C MET A 333 13.85 -24.83 16.67
N ALA A 334 13.91 -23.51 16.45
CA ALA A 334 12.84 -22.76 15.79
C ALA A 334 12.72 -23.11 14.29
N GLY A 335 13.82 -23.35 13.59
CA GLY A 335 13.85 -23.49 12.12
C GLY A 335 13.61 -22.17 11.36
N ARG A 336 13.26 -22.28 10.07
CA ARG A 336 12.95 -21.14 9.18
C ARG A 336 11.52 -20.63 9.42
N ARG A 337 11.27 -19.31 9.42
CA ARG A 337 9.92 -18.74 9.61
C ARG A 337 8.96 -19.11 8.46
N GLY A 338 7.66 -19.11 8.73
CA GLY A 338 6.61 -19.28 7.71
C GLY A 338 6.05 -17.95 7.23
N LEU A 339 6.25 -17.61 5.95
CA LEU A 339 5.96 -16.32 5.33
C LEU A 339 5.01 -16.47 4.13
N ALA A 340 5.07 -15.56 3.16
CA ALA A 340 4.12 -15.44 2.04
C ALA A 340 4.02 -16.71 1.15
N GLY A 341 5.03 -17.57 1.11
CA GLY A 341 4.99 -18.86 0.41
C GLY A 341 3.87 -19.78 0.92
N THR A 342 3.48 -19.61 2.18
CA THR A 342 2.29 -20.26 2.79
C THR A 342 1.02 -20.08 1.96
N VAL A 343 0.82 -18.93 1.29
CA VAL A 343 -0.38 -18.68 0.46
C VAL A 343 -0.40 -19.56 -0.80
N LEU A 344 0.77 -19.91 -1.35
CA LEU A 344 0.88 -20.88 -2.44
C LEU A 344 0.57 -22.30 -1.95
N VAL A 345 1.03 -22.67 -0.74
CA VAL A 345 0.70 -23.96 -0.11
C VAL A 345 -0.81 -24.08 0.15
N HIS A 346 -1.47 -23.01 0.61
CA HIS A 346 -2.93 -22.95 0.76
C HIS A 346 -3.67 -23.24 -0.55
N LYS A 347 -3.18 -22.69 -1.67
CA LYS A 347 -3.80 -22.92 -2.98
C LYS A 347 -3.60 -24.36 -3.47
N VAL A 348 -2.40 -24.93 -3.26
CA VAL A 348 -2.13 -26.34 -3.61
C VAL A 348 -3.01 -27.28 -2.80
N ALA A 349 -2.99 -27.16 -1.48
CA ALA A 349 -3.77 -28.00 -0.56
C ALA A 349 -5.29 -27.87 -0.80
N GLY A 350 -5.79 -26.65 -0.95
CA GLY A 350 -7.20 -26.40 -1.22
C GLY A 350 -7.68 -26.96 -2.55
N ALA A 351 -6.90 -26.81 -3.62
CA ALA A 351 -7.22 -27.40 -4.93
C ALA A 351 -7.02 -28.94 -4.99
N ALA A 352 -6.25 -29.52 -4.06
CA ALA A 352 -6.15 -30.96 -3.86
C ALA A 352 -7.40 -31.49 -3.15
N ALA A 353 -7.76 -30.88 -2.02
CA ALA A 353 -8.97 -31.21 -1.25
C ALA A 353 -10.25 -31.02 -2.05
N ASP A 354 -10.34 -29.93 -2.82
CA ASP A 354 -11.53 -29.62 -3.61
C ASP A 354 -11.73 -30.60 -4.78
N ALA A 355 -10.65 -31.15 -5.32
CA ALA A 355 -10.65 -32.25 -6.29
C ALA A 355 -10.95 -33.64 -5.67
N GLY A 356 -11.30 -33.72 -4.37
CA GLY A 356 -11.77 -34.94 -3.72
C GLY A 356 -10.67 -35.93 -3.31
N LEU A 357 -9.42 -35.48 -3.16
CA LEU A 357 -8.31 -36.32 -2.69
C LEU A 357 -8.47 -36.71 -1.21
N SER A 358 -7.82 -37.80 -0.79
CA SER A 358 -7.84 -38.22 0.61
C SER A 358 -7.00 -37.29 1.49
N LEU A 359 -7.24 -37.29 2.81
CA LEU A 359 -6.47 -36.48 3.76
C LEU A 359 -4.96 -36.71 3.65
N ALA A 360 -4.53 -37.95 3.40
CA ALA A 360 -3.12 -38.29 3.24
C ALA A 360 -2.52 -37.71 1.95
N ASP A 361 -3.26 -37.75 0.83
CA ASP A 361 -2.81 -37.21 -0.45
C ASP A 361 -2.78 -35.68 -0.43
N VAL A 362 -3.79 -35.04 0.19
CA VAL A 362 -3.83 -33.59 0.41
C VAL A 362 -2.68 -33.13 1.30
N ALA A 363 -2.38 -33.86 2.37
CA ALA A 363 -1.22 -33.59 3.22
C ALA A 363 0.11 -33.80 2.48
N ALA A 364 0.20 -34.79 1.58
CA ALA A 364 1.38 -35.04 0.76
C ALA A 364 1.62 -33.93 -0.27
N GLU A 365 0.60 -33.50 -1.03
CA GLU A 365 0.72 -32.38 -1.97
C GLU A 365 1.05 -31.06 -1.25
N ALA A 366 0.42 -30.80 -0.10
CA ALA A 366 0.72 -29.62 0.71
C ALA A 366 2.16 -29.63 1.27
N ARG A 367 2.64 -30.79 1.72
CA ARG A 367 4.03 -30.95 2.21
C ARG A 367 5.03 -30.78 1.08
N TYR A 368 4.77 -31.40 -0.08
CA TYR A 368 5.59 -31.20 -1.28
C TYR A 368 5.64 -29.72 -1.69
N ALA A 369 4.51 -29.00 -1.68
CA ALA A 369 4.49 -27.57 -1.95
C ALA A 369 5.33 -26.76 -0.94
N SER A 370 5.24 -27.09 0.36
CA SER A 370 6.04 -26.47 1.43
C SER A 370 7.55 -26.70 1.26
N GLU A 371 7.95 -27.93 0.92
CA GLU A 371 9.34 -28.31 0.65
C GLU A 371 9.91 -27.70 -0.67
N ASN A 372 9.05 -27.12 -1.51
CA ASN A 372 9.40 -26.59 -2.83
C ASN A 372 9.13 -25.07 -2.96
N VAL A 373 9.05 -24.33 -1.85
CA VAL A 373 8.96 -22.86 -1.85
C VAL A 373 10.00 -22.22 -0.94
N GLY A 374 10.62 -21.14 -1.41
CA GLY A 374 11.55 -20.30 -0.65
C GLY A 374 11.24 -18.82 -0.81
N THR A 375 11.31 -18.07 0.29
CA THR A 375 10.89 -16.66 0.40
C THR A 375 11.98 -15.81 1.04
N MET A 376 12.15 -14.57 0.58
CA MET A 376 13.02 -13.58 1.21
C MET A 376 12.39 -12.19 1.17
N GLY A 377 12.42 -11.49 2.31
CA GLY A 377 11.83 -10.16 2.49
C GLY A 377 12.84 -9.00 2.57
N VAL A 378 12.35 -7.77 2.39
CA VAL A 378 13.06 -6.52 2.65
C VAL A 378 12.07 -5.42 3.06
N ALA A 379 12.44 -4.57 4.01
CA ALA A 379 11.65 -3.42 4.43
C ALA A 379 12.45 -2.11 4.41
N LEU A 380 11.80 -1.03 3.96
CA LEU A 380 12.25 0.36 4.07
C LEU A 380 11.75 1.02 5.37
N LYS A 381 10.77 0.41 6.04
CA LYS A 381 10.20 0.85 7.32
C LYS A 381 9.49 -0.34 8.00
N ALA A 382 9.62 -0.46 9.32
CA ALA A 382 8.88 -1.46 10.10
C ALA A 382 7.38 -1.13 10.24
N CYS A 383 6.58 -2.10 10.70
CA CYS A 383 5.16 -1.93 11.00
C CYS A 383 4.89 -1.11 12.29
N THR A 384 3.77 -0.40 12.30
CA THR A 384 3.20 0.33 13.44
C THR A 384 2.11 -0.51 14.11
N LEU A 385 2.39 -1.04 15.31
CA LEU A 385 1.39 -1.77 16.08
C LEU A 385 0.21 -0.87 16.52
N PRO A 386 -1.06 -1.31 16.44
CA PRO A 386 -2.21 -0.53 16.86
C PRO A 386 -2.09 -0.02 18.30
N GLY A 387 -2.44 1.25 18.51
CA GLY A 387 -2.34 1.92 19.81
C GLY A 387 -0.91 2.23 20.30
N ARG A 388 0.16 1.81 19.59
CA ARG A 388 1.55 2.17 19.91
C ARG A 388 2.02 3.37 19.10
N ILE A 389 3.13 3.98 19.53
CA ILE A 389 3.86 4.99 18.75
C ILE A 389 4.83 4.26 17.82
N PHE A 390 4.92 4.67 16.56
CA PHE A 390 5.90 4.13 15.62
C PHE A 390 7.34 4.39 16.10
N THR A 391 8.18 3.36 16.06
CA THR A 391 9.60 3.45 16.38
C THR A 391 10.43 3.02 15.17
N ASP A 392 11.10 3.98 14.53
CA ASP A 392 12.04 3.68 13.45
C ASP A 392 13.26 2.93 14.01
N ARG A 393 13.51 1.72 13.50
CA ARG A 393 14.63 0.87 13.93
C ARG A 393 15.92 1.13 13.15
N PHE A 394 15.85 1.71 11.94
CA PHE A 394 17.02 1.76 11.05
C PHE A 394 17.20 3.07 10.26
N GLY A 395 16.20 3.94 10.18
CA GLY A 395 16.32 5.28 9.61
C GLY A 395 15.97 5.36 8.12
N PRO A 396 15.58 6.56 7.62
CA PRO A 396 15.02 6.77 6.27
C PRO A 396 16.03 6.62 5.12
N THR A 397 17.28 6.23 5.40
CA THR A 397 18.32 5.95 4.40
C THR A 397 18.73 4.47 4.38
N LYS A 398 18.13 3.63 5.22
CA LYS A 398 18.45 2.21 5.36
C LYS A 398 17.29 1.31 4.93
N MET A 399 17.60 0.05 4.67
CA MET A 399 16.66 -1.03 4.48
C MET A 399 17.09 -2.25 5.31
N GLU A 400 16.12 -2.99 5.85
CA GLU A 400 16.36 -4.20 6.62
C GLU A 400 15.99 -5.44 5.80
N VAL A 401 16.96 -6.31 5.55
CA VAL A 401 16.86 -7.47 4.65
C VAL A 401 16.62 -8.73 5.48
N GLY A 402 15.66 -9.56 5.06
CA GLY A 402 15.28 -10.79 5.74
C GLY A 402 14.39 -10.57 6.96
N LEU A 403 13.65 -9.47 7.01
CA LEU A 403 12.71 -9.13 8.09
C LEU A 403 11.57 -10.16 8.21
N GLY A 404 11.07 -10.40 9.43
CA GLY A 404 9.88 -11.23 9.68
C GLY A 404 8.56 -10.44 9.63
N ILE A 405 7.43 -11.14 9.45
CA ILE A 405 6.10 -10.54 9.29
C ILE A 405 5.49 -9.97 10.57
N HIS A 406 6.09 -10.17 11.75
CA HIS A 406 5.68 -9.52 13.00
C HIS A 406 6.61 -8.35 13.39
N GLY A 407 7.49 -7.92 12.47
CA GLY A 407 8.50 -6.89 12.71
C GLY A 407 9.77 -7.41 13.42
N GLU A 408 9.98 -8.72 13.47
CA GLU A 408 11.20 -9.33 14.01
C GLU A 408 12.44 -8.81 13.25
N PRO A 409 13.62 -8.74 13.90
CA PRO A 409 14.87 -8.43 13.20
C PRO A 409 15.11 -9.27 11.95
N GLY A 410 15.70 -8.63 10.94
CA GLY A 410 16.15 -9.27 9.73
C GLY A 410 17.53 -9.92 9.87
N ALA A 411 18.04 -10.42 8.75
CA ALA A 411 19.40 -10.93 8.66
C ALA A 411 20.45 -9.80 8.80
N HIS A 412 20.16 -8.61 8.25
CA HIS A 412 20.99 -7.41 8.40
C HIS A 412 20.28 -6.13 7.95
N VAL A 413 20.78 -4.99 8.43
CA VAL A 413 20.44 -3.64 7.95
C VAL A 413 21.53 -3.15 7.00
N THR A 414 21.16 -2.49 5.92
CA THR A 414 22.07 -1.93 4.91
C THR A 414 21.52 -0.63 4.32
N ASP A 415 22.30 0.12 3.55
CA ASP A 415 21.81 1.33 2.85
C ASP A 415 20.78 1.00 1.77
N ILE A 416 19.85 1.92 1.50
CA ILE A 416 18.86 1.75 0.42
C ILE A 416 19.57 1.61 -0.94
N GLN A 417 19.23 0.54 -1.67
CA GLN A 417 19.82 0.23 -2.97
C GLN A 417 18.81 0.39 -4.12
N PRO A 418 19.27 0.53 -5.38
CA PRO A 418 18.40 0.41 -6.54
C PRO A 418 17.67 -0.95 -6.54
N VAL A 419 16.35 -0.93 -6.78
CA VAL A 419 15.46 -2.11 -6.76
C VAL A 419 15.99 -3.33 -7.54
N GLU A 420 16.76 -3.12 -8.59
CA GLU A 420 17.41 -4.18 -9.38
C GLU A 420 18.44 -4.98 -8.57
N ALA A 421 19.26 -4.31 -7.75
CA ALA A 421 20.23 -4.93 -6.86
C ALA A 421 19.53 -5.59 -5.64
N VAL A 422 18.48 -4.94 -5.12
CA VAL A 422 17.63 -5.51 -4.05
C VAL A 422 17.03 -6.84 -4.51
N VAL A 423 16.41 -6.88 -5.69
CA VAL A 423 15.84 -8.10 -6.27
C VAL A 423 16.92 -9.17 -6.49
N SER A 424 18.11 -8.82 -7.00
CA SER A 424 19.22 -9.77 -7.12
C SER A 424 19.66 -10.32 -5.77
N GLN A 425 19.71 -9.51 -4.72
CA GLN A 425 20.07 -9.97 -3.37
C GLN A 425 19.05 -10.98 -2.83
N LEU A 426 17.75 -10.69 -2.96
CA LEU A 426 16.68 -11.60 -2.55
C LEU A 426 16.71 -12.92 -3.33
N LEU A 427 16.85 -12.86 -4.66
CA LEU A 427 16.91 -14.04 -5.53
C LEU A 427 18.15 -14.91 -5.25
N ASN A 428 19.33 -14.30 -5.08
CA ASN A 428 20.55 -15.04 -4.76
C ASN A 428 20.47 -15.77 -3.41
N GLN A 429 19.75 -15.22 -2.42
CA GLN A 429 19.53 -15.88 -1.13
C GLN A 429 18.57 -17.07 -1.24
N ILE A 430 17.44 -16.90 -1.94
CA ILE A 430 16.44 -17.98 -2.15
C ILE A 430 17.04 -19.13 -2.98
N LEU A 431 17.83 -18.79 -4.01
CA LEU A 431 18.44 -19.74 -4.94
C LEU A 431 19.86 -20.16 -4.52
N SER A 432 20.25 -19.92 -3.26
CA SER A 432 21.59 -20.23 -2.76
C SER A 432 21.82 -21.74 -2.68
N LYS A 433 22.93 -22.18 -3.28
CA LYS A 433 23.40 -23.58 -3.19
C LYS A 433 24.04 -23.92 -1.85
N GLU A 434 24.37 -22.91 -1.05
CA GLU A 434 25.01 -23.09 0.27
C GLU A 434 23.96 -23.39 1.35
N THR A 435 22.79 -22.75 1.25
CA THR A 435 21.63 -23.08 2.10
C THR A 435 20.81 -24.23 1.52
N ASN A 436 20.68 -24.29 0.19
CA ASN A 436 19.85 -25.26 -0.56
C ASN A 436 18.39 -25.31 -0.06
N TYR A 437 17.88 -24.18 0.45
CA TYR A 437 16.53 -24.06 1.02
C TYR A 437 15.40 -24.17 0.00
N LEU A 438 15.69 -23.89 -1.28
CA LEU A 438 14.87 -24.26 -2.41
C LEU A 438 15.71 -25.14 -3.36
N PRO A 439 15.58 -26.48 -3.32
CA PRO A 439 16.37 -27.37 -4.18
C PRO A 439 15.98 -27.20 -5.65
N ILE A 440 16.79 -26.46 -6.42
CA ILE A 440 16.46 -26.07 -7.80
C ILE A 440 17.68 -25.99 -8.74
N SER A 441 17.46 -26.30 -10.02
CA SER A 441 18.46 -26.34 -11.09
C SER A 441 18.06 -25.53 -12.33
N ARG A 442 19.06 -25.13 -13.14
CA ARG A 442 18.82 -24.42 -14.41
C ARG A 442 17.95 -25.26 -15.33
N GLY A 443 16.99 -24.63 -16.01
CA GLY A 443 16.01 -25.29 -16.87
C GLY A 443 14.76 -25.81 -16.15
N GLU A 444 14.71 -25.81 -14.82
CA GLU A 444 13.47 -26.08 -14.09
C GLU A 444 12.48 -24.91 -14.18
N ARG A 445 11.21 -25.21 -13.88
CA ARG A 445 10.08 -24.27 -13.94
C ARG A 445 9.78 -23.71 -12.56
N VAL A 446 9.33 -22.45 -12.52
CA VAL A 446 9.02 -21.73 -11.27
C VAL A 446 7.76 -20.88 -11.37
N VAL A 447 7.15 -20.68 -10.21
CA VAL A 447 6.14 -19.66 -9.93
C VAL A 447 6.81 -18.57 -9.10
N LEU A 448 6.65 -17.32 -9.52
CA LEU A 448 7.09 -16.14 -8.77
C LEU A 448 5.89 -15.51 -8.06
N MET A 449 6.02 -15.18 -6.78
CA MET A 449 5.17 -14.23 -6.08
C MET A 449 6.02 -13.03 -5.65
N VAL A 450 5.54 -11.82 -5.96
CA VAL A 450 6.05 -10.56 -5.40
C VAL A 450 4.97 -10.00 -4.49
N ASN A 451 5.21 -10.12 -3.19
CA ASN A 451 4.26 -9.81 -2.12
C ASN A 451 4.59 -8.45 -1.49
N GLY A 452 3.61 -7.55 -1.41
CA GLY A 452 3.72 -6.32 -0.63
C GLY A 452 3.46 -6.57 0.85
N LEU A 453 4.29 -5.99 1.73
CA LEU A 453 4.17 -6.15 3.18
C LEU A 453 3.16 -5.17 3.83
N GLY A 454 2.51 -4.30 3.06
CA GLY A 454 1.46 -3.40 3.56
C GLY A 454 1.51 -2.04 2.87
N GLY A 455 2.47 -1.20 3.28
CA GLY A 455 2.60 0.18 2.83
C GLY A 455 3.15 0.37 1.41
N THR A 456 3.78 -0.64 0.80
CA THR A 456 4.42 -0.51 -0.52
C THR A 456 3.41 -0.41 -1.67
N PRO A 457 3.44 0.67 -2.48
CA PRO A 457 2.55 0.84 -3.62
C PRO A 457 2.69 -0.25 -4.68
N LEU A 458 1.57 -0.62 -5.32
CA LEU A 458 1.53 -1.59 -6.42
C LEU A 458 2.47 -1.25 -7.59
N MET A 459 2.76 0.04 -7.80
CA MET A 459 3.74 0.49 -8.80
C MET A 459 5.15 -0.07 -8.51
N GLU A 460 5.58 -0.07 -7.26
CA GLU A 460 6.90 -0.55 -6.84
C GLU A 460 6.97 -2.07 -6.87
N LEU A 461 5.90 -2.76 -6.46
CA LEU A 461 5.78 -4.22 -6.60
C LEU A 461 5.87 -4.65 -8.08
N MET A 462 5.23 -3.91 -8.98
CA MET A 462 5.29 -4.16 -10.43
C MET A 462 6.67 -3.84 -11.03
N ILE A 463 7.39 -2.84 -10.49
CA ILE A 463 8.79 -2.58 -10.87
C ILE A 463 9.70 -3.74 -10.40
N ALA A 464 9.52 -4.22 -9.17
CA ALA A 464 10.27 -5.36 -8.63
C ALA A 464 10.00 -6.66 -9.44
N ALA A 465 8.73 -6.96 -9.76
CA ALA A 465 8.37 -8.06 -10.65
C ALA A 465 8.99 -7.91 -12.05
N GLY A 466 9.02 -6.68 -12.58
CA GLY A 466 9.68 -6.32 -13.83
C GLY A 466 11.20 -6.49 -13.85
N LYS A 467 11.85 -6.62 -12.69
CA LYS A 467 13.28 -6.99 -12.54
C LYS A 467 13.46 -8.48 -12.25
N ALA A 468 12.63 -9.05 -11.38
CA ALA A 468 12.74 -10.45 -10.95
C ALA A 468 12.53 -11.43 -12.11
N VAL A 469 11.57 -11.18 -12.99
CA VAL A 469 11.27 -12.08 -14.12
C VAL A 469 12.46 -12.18 -15.10
N PRO A 470 13.06 -11.07 -15.59
CA PRO A 470 14.30 -11.14 -16.38
C PRO A 470 15.47 -11.85 -15.68
N GLN A 471 15.74 -11.54 -14.40
CA GLN A 471 16.87 -12.15 -13.67
C GLN A 471 16.70 -13.67 -13.52
N LEU A 472 15.50 -14.12 -13.13
CA LEU A 472 15.16 -15.56 -13.10
C LEU A 472 15.37 -16.23 -14.45
N MET A 473 14.88 -15.62 -15.55
CA MET A 473 14.91 -16.24 -16.88
C MET A 473 16.29 -16.22 -17.56
N VAL A 474 17.08 -15.15 -17.38
CA VAL A 474 18.34 -14.95 -18.10
C VAL A 474 19.54 -15.38 -17.25
N GLU A 475 19.64 -14.87 -16.03
CA GLU A 475 20.83 -15.04 -15.18
C GLU A 475 20.81 -16.42 -14.52
N HIS A 476 19.72 -16.75 -13.81
CA HIS A 476 19.52 -18.07 -13.20
C HIS A 476 19.09 -19.14 -14.22
N GLY A 477 18.45 -18.76 -15.33
CA GLY A 477 18.05 -19.70 -16.39
C GLY A 477 16.86 -20.59 -16.01
N LEU A 478 15.85 -20.02 -15.36
CA LEU A 478 14.64 -20.69 -14.89
C LEU A 478 13.42 -20.30 -15.73
N ALA A 479 12.53 -21.25 -16.00
CA ALA A 479 11.30 -21.00 -16.75
C ALA A 479 10.20 -20.48 -15.80
N VAL A 480 9.98 -19.15 -15.77
CA VAL A 480 8.93 -18.55 -14.94
C VAL A 480 7.58 -18.71 -15.63
N ASP A 481 6.73 -19.60 -15.15
CA ASP A 481 5.43 -19.91 -15.77
C ASP A 481 4.28 -19.04 -15.24
N ARG A 482 4.29 -18.68 -13.95
CA ARG A 482 3.29 -17.79 -13.32
C ARG A 482 3.99 -16.67 -12.54
N VAL A 483 3.32 -15.53 -12.46
CA VAL A 483 3.74 -14.37 -11.66
C VAL A 483 2.51 -13.84 -10.95
N TYR A 484 2.58 -13.79 -9.62
CA TYR A 484 1.60 -13.14 -8.77
C TYR A 484 2.23 -11.86 -8.20
N THR A 485 1.50 -10.74 -8.18
CA THR A 485 2.03 -9.45 -7.71
C THR A 485 0.91 -8.65 -7.06
N GLY A 486 1.09 -8.27 -5.78
CA GLY A 486 0.06 -7.68 -4.92
C GLY A 486 0.38 -7.92 -3.45
N SER A 487 -0.56 -7.68 -2.56
CA SER A 487 -0.43 -7.97 -1.12
C SER A 487 -1.17 -9.26 -0.78
N PHE A 488 -0.44 -10.31 -0.39
CA PHE A 488 -0.98 -11.63 -0.09
C PHE A 488 -0.80 -12.02 1.38
N MET A 489 0.32 -11.63 1.98
CA MET A 489 0.59 -11.74 3.42
C MET A 489 1.34 -10.48 3.87
N THR A 490 0.66 -9.61 4.62
CA THR A 490 1.18 -8.30 5.01
C THR A 490 1.80 -8.31 6.41
N SER A 491 2.23 -7.15 6.87
CA SER A 491 2.57 -6.81 8.24
C SER A 491 2.07 -5.39 8.50
N LEU A 492 0.75 -5.24 8.65
CA LEU A 492 0.07 -3.96 8.85
C LEU A 492 0.42 -2.90 7.78
N ASP A 493 1.07 -1.80 8.16
CA ASP A 493 1.49 -0.66 7.31
C ASP A 493 2.95 -0.75 6.82
N MET A 494 3.62 -1.90 7.00
CA MET A 494 5.05 -2.06 6.69
C MET A 494 5.38 -1.73 5.23
N GLU A 495 6.27 -0.76 5.03
CA GLU A 495 6.75 -0.38 3.70
C GLU A 495 7.90 -1.32 3.33
N GLY A 496 7.56 -2.42 2.67
CA GLY A 496 8.48 -3.46 2.22
C GLY A 496 7.83 -4.47 1.28
N LEU A 497 8.65 -5.38 0.76
CA LEU A 497 8.20 -6.47 -0.11
C LEU A 497 8.91 -7.79 0.24
N SER A 498 8.31 -8.90 -0.17
CA SER A 498 8.97 -10.19 -0.22
C SER A 498 8.84 -10.85 -1.59
N ILE A 499 9.83 -11.64 -1.95
CA ILE A 499 9.83 -12.49 -3.14
C ILE A 499 9.70 -13.93 -2.65
N SER A 500 8.73 -14.68 -3.17
CA SER A 500 8.65 -16.13 -3.02
C SER A 500 8.83 -16.80 -4.38
N ILE A 501 9.72 -17.81 -4.43
CA ILE A 501 9.90 -18.68 -5.58
C ILE A 501 9.42 -20.07 -5.19
N MET A 502 8.45 -20.62 -5.93
CA MET A 502 8.03 -22.00 -5.81
C MET A 502 8.50 -22.79 -7.04
N ARG A 503 9.20 -23.91 -6.83
CA ARG A 503 9.54 -24.84 -7.92
C ARG A 503 8.26 -25.52 -8.39
N ALA A 504 8.03 -25.52 -9.70
CA ALA A 504 6.76 -25.86 -10.29
C ALA A 504 6.88 -27.05 -11.25
N ASP A 505 6.12 -28.11 -10.99
CA ASP A 505 5.88 -29.19 -11.93
C ASP A 505 4.47 -29.04 -12.56
N ARG A 506 4.01 -30.06 -13.29
CA ARG A 506 2.65 -30.02 -13.88
C ARG A 506 1.56 -30.06 -12.80
N SER A 507 1.76 -30.79 -11.70
CA SER A 507 0.75 -30.89 -10.63
C SER A 507 0.56 -29.54 -9.91
N ILE A 508 1.66 -28.91 -9.48
CA ILE A 508 1.66 -27.59 -8.84
C ILE A 508 1.00 -26.54 -9.74
N LEU A 509 1.35 -26.48 -11.03
CA LEU A 509 0.72 -25.55 -11.97
C LEU A 509 -0.79 -25.81 -12.11
N GLN A 510 -1.23 -27.07 -12.21
CA GLN A 510 -2.65 -27.40 -12.30
C GLN A 510 -3.43 -27.04 -11.02
N ARG A 511 -2.83 -27.18 -9.83
CA ARG A 511 -3.45 -26.77 -8.56
C ARG A 511 -3.54 -25.26 -8.40
N LEU A 512 -2.52 -24.52 -8.85
CA LEU A 512 -2.50 -23.06 -8.83
C LEU A 512 -3.46 -22.45 -9.85
N ASP A 513 -3.57 -23.05 -11.05
CA ASP A 513 -4.49 -22.62 -12.12
C ASP A 513 -5.96 -23.01 -11.86
N ALA A 514 -6.22 -24.02 -11.01
CA ALA A 514 -7.59 -24.45 -10.68
C ALA A 514 -8.42 -23.31 -10.08
N GLU A 515 -9.71 -23.26 -10.41
CA GLU A 515 -10.62 -22.22 -9.94
C GLU A 515 -10.73 -22.15 -8.40
N THR A 516 -11.12 -20.98 -7.90
CA THR A 516 -11.40 -20.78 -6.47
C THR A 516 -12.37 -19.61 -6.26
N LYS A 517 -13.13 -19.67 -5.17
CA LYS A 517 -14.01 -18.57 -4.70
C LYS A 517 -13.39 -17.79 -3.54
N ALA A 518 -12.11 -18.00 -3.24
CA ALA A 518 -11.37 -17.26 -2.22
C ALA A 518 -11.18 -15.78 -2.63
N PRO A 519 -11.69 -14.79 -1.85
CA PRO A 519 -11.81 -13.41 -2.34
C PRO A 519 -10.51 -12.70 -2.74
N TYR A 520 -9.36 -13.10 -2.18
CA TYR A 520 -8.07 -12.45 -2.43
C TYR A 520 -7.08 -13.32 -3.23
N TRP A 521 -7.51 -14.47 -3.77
CA TRP A 521 -6.70 -15.17 -4.76
C TRP A 521 -6.81 -14.48 -6.12
N PRO A 522 -5.69 -14.12 -6.79
CA PRO A 522 -5.75 -13.46 -8.10
C PRO A 522 -6.29 -14.42 -9.16
N VAL A 523 -7.12 -13.90 -10.07
CA VAL A 523 -7.66 -14.68 -11.20
C VAL A 523 -6.50 -15.34 -11.97
N GLY A 524 -6.57 -16.66 -12.12
CA GLY A 524 -5.49 -17.49 -12.66
C GLY A 524 -5.04 -17.02 -14.04
N VAL A 525 -3.75 -16.69 -14.18
CA VAL A 525 -3.18 -16.17 -15.44
C VAL A 525 -2.86 -17.34 -16.38
N SER A 526 -3.91 -18.03 -16.85
CA SER A 526 -3.81 -19.15 -17.78
C SER A 526 -3.47 -18.65 -19.19
N GLY A 527 -2.29 -18.99 -19.71
CA GLY A 527 -1.94 -18.74 -21.10
C GLY A 527 -0.44 -18.68 -21.38
N ASN A 528 -0.08 -18.70 -22.67
CA ASN A 528 1.30 -18.47 -23.11
C ASN A 528 1.61 -16.97 -23.05
N ARG A 529 2.80 -16.61 -22.56
CA ARG A 529 3.28 -15.22 -22.54
C ARG A 529 3.51 -14.67 -23.95
N LEU A 530 2.58 -13.86 -24.44
CA LEU A 530 2.77 -13.06 -25.64
C LEU A 530 3.80 -11.93 -25.41
N PRO A 531 4.43 -11.37 -26.45
CA PRO A 531 5.38 -10.27 -26.32
C PRO A 531 4.74 -9.03 -25.68
N ALA A 532 5.12 -8.71 -24.43
CA ALA A 532 4.51 -7.64 -23.63
C ALA A 532 4.76 -6.22 -24.15
N LYS A 533 5.59 -6.04 -25.19
CA LYS A 533 5.88 -4.74 -25.83
C LYS A 533 5.67 -4.86 -27.34
N ILE A 534 4.57 -4.27 -27.82
CA ILE A 534 4.32 -4.06 -29.25
C ILE A 534 4.97 -2.71 -29.64
N PRO A 535 5.80 -2.64 -30.69
CA PRO A 535 6.40 -1.37 -31.12
C PRO A 535 5.32 -0.40 -31.62
N VAL A 536 5.44 0.88 -31.23
CA VAL A 536 4.52 1.93 -31.69
C VAL A 536 4.61 2.06 -33.22
N PRO A 537 3.48 2.04 -33.96
CA PRO A 537 3.48 2.29 -35.40
C PRO A 537 4.03 3.69 -35.71
N ILE A 538 5.25 3.75 -36.22
CA ILE A 538 5.89 5.01 -36.62
C ILE A 538 5.04 5.62 -37.75
N PRO A 539 4.52 6.86 -37.62
CA PRO A 539 3.82 7.52 -38.71
C PRO A 539 4.73 7.60 -39.93
N ARG A 540 4.25 7.17 -41.10
CA ARG A 540 5.02 7.29 -42.35
C ARG A 540 5.51 8.74 -42.48
N PRO A 541 6.83 8.98 -42.69
CA PRO A 541 7.34 10.35 -42.75
C PRO A 541 6.58 11.11 -43.83
N ARG A 542 5.96 12.24 -43.43
CA ARG A 542 5.35 13.18 -44.39
C ARG A 542 6.42 13.50 -45.42
N SER A 543 6.16 13.13 -46.68
CA SER A 543 7.16 13.08 -47.76
C SER A 543 8.08 14.29 -47.69
N ALA A 544 9.29 14.07 -47.17
CA ALA A 544 10.25 15.14 -47.01
C ALA A 544 10.60 15.61 -48.41
N LYS A 545 10.32 16.89 -48.70
CA LYS A 545 11.02 17.54 -49.81
C LYS A 545 12.50 17.39 -49.49
N ILE A 546 13.23 16.69 -50.34
CA ILE A 546 14.68 16.50 -50.18
C ILE A 546 15.32 17.86 -50.43
N VAL A 547 15.43 18.64 -49.35
CA VAL A 547 16.37 19.73 -49.26
C VAL A 547 17.72 19.05 -49.10
N GLU A 548 18.58 19.17 -50.12
CA GLU A 548 19.93 18.64 -50.05
C GLU A 548 20.65 19.20 -48.82
N PRO A 549 21.45 18.40 -48.10
CA PRO A 549 22.17 18.86 -46.92
C PRO A 549 23.21 19.89 -47.35
N GLN A 550 22.88 21.19 -47.21
CA GLN A 550 23.81 22.28 -47.50
C GLN A 550 25.05 22.13 -46.61
N SER A 551 26.18 21.83 -47.24
CA SER A 551 27.40 21.32 -46.61
C SER A 551 28.28 22.41 -45.97
N GLN A 552 27.63 23.43 -45.39
CA GLN A 552 28.25 24.43 -44.53
C GLN A 552 27.35 24.64 -43.30
N PRO A 553 27.91 24.74 -42.07
CA PRO A 553 27.12 25.14 -40.92
C PRO A 553 26.57 26.56 -41.15
N LEU A 554 25.24 26.69 -41.21
CA LEU A 554 24.56 27.96 -41.39
C LEU A 554 24.94 28.91 -40.25
N LYS A 555 25.85 29.84 -40.52
CA LYS A 555 26.30 30.84 -39.54
C LYS A 555 25.08 31.58 -39.00
N LEU A 556 24.88 31.50 -37.68
CA LEU A 556 23.73 32.13 -37.04
C LEU A 556 23.76 33.64 -37.28
N THR A 557 22.60 34.18 -37.67
CA THR A 557 22.33 35.62 -37.71
C THR A 557 22.37 36.20 -36.30
N GLU A 558 22.46 37.53 -36.17
CA GLU A 558 22.39 38.17 -34.84
C GLU A 558 21.09 37.79 -34.09
N GLN A 559 19.97 37.68 -34.83
CA GLN A 559 18.69 37.19 -34.30
C GLN A 559 18.77 35.73 -33.86
N GLY A 560 19.36 34.83 -34.66
CA GLY A 560 19.53 33.43 -34.30
C GLY A 560 20.40 33.23 -33.06
N GLN A 561 21.50 33.98 -32.96
CA GLN A 561 22.35 34.02 -31.76
C GLN A 561 21.66 34.68 -30.54
N LEU A 562 20.66 35.54 -30.74
CA LEU A 562 19.87 36.13 -29.66
C LEU A 562 18.83 35.11 -29.16
N LEU A 563 18.20 34.39 -30.10
CA LEU A 563 17.19 33.37 -29.83
C LEU A 563 17.80 32.16 -29.12
N GLU A 564 18.95 31.67 -29.57
CA GLU A 564 19.75 30.63 -28.89
C GLU A 564 20.05 31.00 -27.42
N LEU A 565 20.63 32.19 -27.20
CA LEU A 565 20.96 32.71 -25.87
C LEU A 565 19.72 32.80 -24.97
N VAL A 566 18.59 33.28 -25.50
CA VAL A 566 17.31 33.39 -24.79
C VAL A 566 16.74 32.01 -24.43
N ILE A 567 16.77 31.03 -25.33
CA ILE A 567 16.30 29.66 -25.08
C ILE A 567 17.14 29.02 -23.96
N VAL A 568 18.47 29.16 -24.02
CA VAL A 568 19.39 28.62 -23.01
C VAL A 568 19.14 29.25 -21.64
N ALA A 569 18.98 30.58 -21.56
CA ALA A 569 18.69 31.28 -20.32
C ALA A 569 17.33 30.85 -19.71
N ALA A 570 16.27 30.82 -20.54
CA ALA A 570 14.93 30.43 -20.13
C ALA A 570 14.87 28.97 -19.61
N ALA A 571 15.49 28.03 -20.32
CA ALA A 571 15.53 26.63 -19.92
C ALA A 571 16.38 26.42 -18.64
N THR A 572 17.53 27.09 -18.53
CA THR A 572 18.40 27.00 -17.34
C THR A 572 17.69 27.49 -16.08
N ALA A 573 16.92 28.59 -16.19
CA ALA A 573 16.13 29.10 -15.07
C ALA A 573 15.08 28.09 -14.57
N LEU A 574 14.38 27.41 -15.48
CA LEU A 574 13.41 26.37 -15.13
C LEU A 574 14.07 25.12 -14.52
N ILE A 575 15.25 24.75 -15.00
CA ILE A 575 16.03 23.63 -14.45
C ILE A 575 16.41 23.88 -12.99
N HIS A 576 16.85 25.11 -12.65
CA HIS A 576 17.21 25.47 -11.27
C HIS A 576 16.02 25.63 -10.33
N LEU A 577 14.81 25.90 -10.84
CA LEU A 577 13.60 26.08 -10.03
C LEU A 577 12.85 24.78 -9.70
N LYS A 578 13.28 23.63 -10.24
CA LYS A 578 12.62 22.32 -10.09
C LYS A 578 12.12 22.05 -8.67
N ASP A 579 13.01 22.08 -7.69
CA ASP A 579 12.69 21.56 -6.36
C ASP A 579 11.86 22.55 -5.53
N THR A 580 12.10 23.86 -5.67
CA THR A 580 11.24 24.91 -5.09
C THR A 580 9.82 24.88 -5.67
N LEU A 581 9.69 24.68 -6.99
CA LEU A 581 8.36 24.58 -7.62
C LEU A 581 7.61 23.32 -7.17
N ASN A 582 8.29 22.19 -6.97
CA ASN A 582 7.68 20.99 -6.38
C ASN A 582 7.28 21.20 -4.91
N GLU A 583 8.11 21.89 -4.11
CA GLU A 583 7.86 22.19 -2.70
C GLU A 583 6.70 23.18 -2.49
N TRP A 584 6.43 24.04 -3.46
CA TRP A 584 5.24 24.91 -3.45
C TRP A 584 4.02 24.17 -4.00
N ASP A 585 4.17 23.44 -5.11
CA ASP A 585 3.09 22.68 -5.72
C ASP A 585 2.60 21.51 -4.85
N SER A 586 3.41 20.95 -3.94
CA SER A 586 2.95 19.95 -2.97
C SER A 586 2.00 20.54 -1.91
N LYS A 587 2.01 21.87 -1.71
CA LYS A 587 1.12 22.59 -0.79
C LYS A 587 -0.18 23.04 -1.47
N VAL A 588 -0.16 23.30 -2.77
CA VAL A 588 -1.28 23.92 -3.51
C VAL A 588 -1.75 23.16 -4.76
N GLY A 589 -1.17 22.00 -5.05
CA GLY A 589 -1.38 21.20 -6.26
C GLY A 589 -1.06 19.72 -6.02
N ASP A 590 -0.10 19.15 -6.75
CA ASP A 590 0.32 17.75 -6.59
C ASP A 590 1.84 17.50 -6.57
N GLY A 591 2.65 18.54 -6.37
CA GLY A 591 4.10 18.43 -6.21
C GLY A 591 4.87 18.06 -7.49
N ASP A 592 4.22 18.18 -8.65
CA ASP A 592 4.68 17.75 -9.97
C ASP A 592 5.27 18.92 -10.78
N CYS A 593 4.78 20.14 -10.56
CA CYS A 593 4.98 21.28 -11.46
C CYS A 593 6.45 21.51 -11.82
N GLY A 594 7.36 21.52 -10.84
CA GLY A 594 8.79 21.73 -11.07
C GLY A 594 9.46 20.60 -11.84
N SER A 595 9.10 19.35 -11.55
CA SER A 595 9.53 18.17 -12.29
C SER A 595 9.03 18.18 -13.74
N THR A 596 7.81 18.67 -13.97
CA THR A 596 7.24 18.84 -15.32
C THR A 596 7.93 19.97 -16.09
N MET A 597 8.21 21.12 -15.46
CA MET A 597 8.98 22.22 -16.09
C MET A 597 10.43 21.82 -16.39
N TYR A 598 11.08 21.07 -15.49
CA TYR A 598 12.44 20.54 -15.69
C TYR A 598 12.53 19.61 -16.92
N LYS A 599 11.58 18.69 -17.08
CA LYS A 599 11.53 17.76 -18.24
C LYS A 599 11.44 18.53 -19.56
N GLY A 600 10.55 19.53 -19.63
CA GLY A 600 10.41 20.39 -20.80
C GLY A 600 11.67 21.18 -21.12
N ALA A 601 12.26 21.83 -20.11
CA ALA A 601 13.48 22.61 -20.26
C ALA A 601 14.69 21.76 -20.71
N LYS A 602 14.86 20.55 -20.16
CA LYS A 602 15.88 19.59 -20.59
C LYS A 602 15.69 19.16 -22.04
N ALA A 603 14.49 18.71 -22.40
CA ALA A 603 14.19 18.28 -23.77
C ALA A 603 14.40 19.43 -24.78
N VAL A 604 14.03 20.67 -24.43
CA VAL A 604 14.27 21.84 -25.28
C VAL A 604 15.76 22.10 -25.51
N LEU A 605 16.61 22.00 -24.49
CA LEU A 605 18.08 22.12 -24.66
C LEU A 605 18.67 20.98 -25.49
N GLU A 606 18.16 19.76 -25.30
CA GLU A 606 18.63 18.57 -26.02
C GLU A 606 18.22 18.59 -27.51
N ASP A 607 17.02 19.05 -27.84
CA ASP A 607 16.55 19.19 -29.23
C ASP A 607 17.05 20.46 -29.93
N MET A 608 17.48 21.50 -29.20
CA MET A 608 17.86 22.81 -29.77
C MET A 608 18.88 22.74 -30.91
N LYS A 609 19.79 21.76 -30.86
CA LYS A 609 20.78 21.44 -31.91
C LYS A 609 20.17 21.18 -33.30
N ASN A 610 18.87 20.86 -33.35
CA ASN A 610 18.10 20.59 -34.57
C ASN A 610 17.15 21.74 -34.96
N TYR A 611 17.02 22.79 -34.14
CA TYR A 611 16.08 23.88 -34.40
C TYR A 611 16.58 24.81 -35.52
N PRO A 612 15.68 25.34 -36.37
CA PRO A 612 16.04 26.29 -37.42
C PRO A 612 16.24 27.69 -36.83
N LEU A 613 17.25 27.90 -35.98
CA LEU A 613 17.42 29.10 -35.13
C LEU A 613 17.41 30.45 -35.88
N ASN A 614 17.71 30.47 -37.19
CA ASN A 614 17.59 31.67 -38.03
C ASN A 614 16.13 32.02 -38.42
N ASP A 615 15.19 31.08 -38.31
CA ASP A 615 13.75 31.29 -38.41
C ASP A 615 13.13 31.21 -37.00
N ALA A 616 12.76 32.38 -36.46
CA ALA A 616 12.13 32.46 -35.14
C ALA A 616 10.73 31.85 -35.10
N ALA A 617 10.00 31.84 -36.21
CA ALA A 617 8.64 31.31 -36.27
C ALA A 617 8.64 29.78 -36.22
N GLU A 618 9.50 29.13 -37.02
CA GLU A 618 9.68 27.68 -36.96
C GLU A 618 10.41 27.23 -35.68
N THR A 619 11.36 28.01 -35.16
CA THR A 619 12.00 27.69 -33.86
C THR A 619 11.01 27.68 -32.70
N VAL A 620 10.15 28.71 -32.58
CA VAL A 620 9.06 28.71 -31.59
C VAL A 620 8.05 27.59 -31.89
N GLY A 621 7.86 27.26 -33.17
CA GLY A 621 7.14 26.07 -33.61
C GLY A 621 7.69 24.77 -33.00
N GLU A 622 8.99 24.52 -33.11
CA GLU A 622 9.62 23.29 -32.60
C GLU A 622 9.79 23.25 -31.09
N ILE A 623 10.03 24.38 -30.41
CA ILE A 623 9.93 24.46 -28.94
C ILE A 623 8.55 23.94 -28.48
N GLY A 624 7.46 24.37 -29.15
CA GLY A 624 6.11 23.87 -28.89
C GLY A 624 5.88 22.41 -29.28
N SER A 625 6.64 21.87 -30.24
CA SER A 625 6.64 20.44 -30.58
C SER A 625 7.33 19.60 -29.50
N THR A 626 8.48 20.04 -29.00
CA THR A 626 9.30 19.30 -28.04
C THR A 626 8.73 19.37 -26.63
N ILE A 627 8.20 20.52 -26.21
CA ILE A 627 7.40 20.65 -24.99
C ILE A 627 6.19 19.70 -25.03
N GLY A 628 5.43 19.69 -26.12
CA GLY A 628 4.25 18.83 -26.28
C GLY A 628 4.52 17.31 -26.30
N LYS A 629 5.80 16.89 -26.39
CA LYS A 629 6.23 15.48 -26.28
C LYS A 629 6.80 15.14 -24.90
N SER A 630 7.40 16.11 -24.21
CA SER A 630 8.23 15.90 -23.01
C SER A 630 7.56 16.33 -21.69
N MET A 631 6.60 17.26 -21.75
CA MET A 631 5.83 17.73 -20.60
C MET A 631 4.47 17.05 -20.57
N GLY A 632 4.16 16.42 -19.43
CA GLY A 632 2.84 15.83 -19.18
C GLY A 632 1.78 16.84 -18.78
N GLY A 633 0.55 16.35 -18.65
CA GLY A 633 -0.56 17.06 -18.01
C GLY A 633 -0.92 18.41 -18.64
N THR A 634 -1.59 19.24 -17.84
CA THR A 634 -2.12 20.54 -18.27
C THR A 634 -1.02 21.52 -18.70
N SER A 635 0.14 21.49 -18.05
CA SER A 635 1.27 22.38 -18.34
C SER A 635 1.84 22.14 -19.75
N GLY A 636 2.04 20.88 -20.14
CA GLY A 636 2.59 20.54 -21.47
C GLY A 636 1.70 21.00 -22.62
N ILE A 637 0.37 20.78 -22.51
CA ILE A 637 -0.57 21.24 -23.53
C ILE A 637 -0.71 22.78 -23.55
N ILE A 638 -0.69 23.45 -22.40
CA ILE A 638 -0.73 24.92 -22.35
C ILE A 638 0.49 25.55 -23.04
N TYR A 639 1.71 25.12 -22.72
CA TYR A 639 2.90 25.68 -23.36
C TYR A 639 3.00 25.28 -24.84
N SER A 640 2.51 24.10 -25.24
CA SER A 640 2.40 23.75 -26.66
C SER A 640 1.41 24.69 -27.38
N ILE A 641 0.24 24.98 -26.80
CA ILE A 641 -0.73 25.97 -27.33
C ILE A 641 -0.09 27.36 -27.45
N LEU A 642 0.58 27.84 -26.39
CA LEU A 642 1.28 29.12 -26.34
C LEU A 642 2.29 29.24 -27.50
N CYS A 643 3.17 28.25 -27.64
CA CYS A 643 4.18 28.21 -28.70
C CYS A 643 3.56 28.05 -30.10
N LYS A 644 2.55 27.21 -30.31
CA LYS A 644 1.92 27.04 -31.64
C LYS A 644 1.14 28.29 -32.08
N ALA A 645 0.52 29.01 -31.15
CA ALA A 645 -0.13 30.29 -31.44
C ALA A 645 0.88 31.41 -31.75
N ALA A 646 1.95 31.54 -30.96
CA ALA A 646 3.05 32.47 -31.25
C ALA A 646 3.70 32.16 -32.60
N CYS A 647 4.00 30.89 -32.88
CA CYS A 647 4.49 30.40 -34.18
C CYS A 647 3.58 30.83 -35.34
N ALA A 648 2.27 30.57 -35.25
CA ALA A 648 1.31 30.95 -36.27
C ALA A 648 1.26 32.47 -36.50
N GLN A 649 1.33 33.27 -35.42
CA GLN A 649 1.34 34.72 -35.49
C GLN A 649 2.64 35.28 -36.08
N LEU A 650 3.79 34.66 -35.79
CA LEU A 650 5.07 35.06 -36.39
C LEU A 650 5.09 34.79 -37.90
N LYS A 651 4.53 33.65 -38.35
CA LYS A 651 4.41 33.31 -39.78
C LYS A 651 3.54 34.25 -40.62
N THR A 652 2.77 35.15 -40.03
CA THR A 652 2.09 36.23 -40.79
C THR A 652 3.04 37.34 -41.24
N SER A 653 4.31 37.30 -40.84
CA SER A 653 5.31 38.34 -41.12
C SER A 653 6.10 38.03 -42.38
N SER A 654 6.10 38.95 -43.36
CA SER A 654 6.92 38.86 -44.58
C SER A 654 8.34 39.42 -44.42
N HIS A 655 8.78 39.72 -43.19
CA HIS A 655 10.11 40.28 -42.90
C HIS A 655 11.06 39.18 -42.41
N SER A 656 12.30 39.19 -42.89
CA SER A 656 13.36 38.27 -42.47
C SER A 656 13.88 38.51 -41.04
N VAL A 657 13.53 39.65 -40.43
CA VAL A 657 13.86 40.00 -39.04
C VAL A 657 12.56 40.30 -38.31
N ILE A 658 12.39 39.73 -37.11
CA ILE A 658 11.19 39.90 -36.28
C ILE A 658 11.41 41.06 -35.30
N THR A 659 10.63 42.13 -35.46
CA THR A 659 10.68 43.30 -34.56
C THR A 659 10.04 43.01 -33.20
N SER A 660 10.38 43.81 -32.18
CA SER A 660 9.75 43.75 -30.86
C SER A 660 8.23 43.87 -30.90
N LYS A 661 7.67 44.69 -31.81
CA LYS A 661 6.21 44.82 -32.01
C LYS A 661 5.57 43.58 -32.66
N GLN A 662 6.32 42.75 -33.37
CA GLN A 662 5.85 41.44 -33.83
C GLN A 662 5.94 40.38 -32.72
N TRP A 663 6.98 40.42 -31.89
CA TRP A 663 7.08 39.58 -30.68
C TRP A 663 5.96 39.86 -29.67
N ALA A 664 5.62 41.13 -29.42
CA ALA A 664 4.49 41.50 -28.56
C ALA A 664 3.16 40.94 -29.10
N LYS A 665 2.90 41.08 -30.41
CA LYS A 665 1.71 40.48 -31.05
C LYS A 665 1.70 38.95 -30.99
N ALA A 666 2.86 38.29 -31.10
CA ALA A 666 2.97 36.85 -30.94
C ALA A 666 2.66 36.40 -29.49
N LEU A 667 3.11 37.18 -28.50
CA LEU A 667 2.77 36.97 -27.08
C LEU A 667 1.27 37.18 -26.82
N ALA A 668 0.66 38.22 -27.40
CA ALA A 668 -0.79 38.45 -27.32
C ALA A 668 -1.61 37.27 -27.89
N SER A 669 -1.30 36.85 -29.12
CA SER A 669 -1.94 35.68 -29.76
C SER A 669 -1.78 34.39 -28.93
N ALA A 670 -0.63 34.22 -28.28
CA ALA A 670 -0.37 33.09 -27.39
C ALA A 670 -1.17 33.14 -26.09
N ILE A 671 -1.28 34.32 -25.46
CA ILE A 671 -2.11 34.56 -24.27
C ILE A 671 -3.59 34.36 -24.59
N ASP A 672 -4.07 34.86 -25.73
CA ASP A 672 -5.44 34.66 -26.20
C ASP A 672 -5.74 33.18 -26.44
N ALA A 673 -4.83 32.44 -27.07
CA ALA A 673 -5.00 31.01 -27.31
C ALA A 673 -5.05 30.20 -25.99
N VAL A 674 -4.15 30.49 -25.04
CA VAL A 674 -4.16 29.83 -23.72
C VAL A 674 -5.43 30.19 -22.94
N SER A 675 -5.86 31.45 -22.95
CA SER A 675 -7.09 31.91 -22.27
C SER A 675 -8.34 31.27 -22.89
N LYS A 676 -8.39 31.16 -24.23
CA LYS A 676 -9.49 30.54 -24.99
C LYS A 676 -9.62 29.04 -24.72
N TYR A 677 -8.52 28.28 -24.78
CA TYR A 677 -8.56 26.82 -24.67
C TYR A 677 -8.44 26.31 -23.23
N GLY A 678 -7.79 27.05 -22.34
CA GLY A 678 -7.69 26.74 -20.91
C GLY A 678 -8.80 27.35 -20.04
N GLY A 679 -9.59 28.29 -20.56
CA GLY A 679 -10.72 28.94 -19.87
C GLY A 679 -10.36 29.89 -18.71
N ALA A 680 -9.09 29.92 -18.31
CA ALA A 680 -8.57 30.81 -17.26
C ALA A 680 -8.47 32.27 -17.73
N LYS A 681 -8.36 33.19 -16.77
CA LYS A 681 -8.23 34.65 -16.96
C LYS A 681 -7.32 35.24 -15.88
N VAL A 682 -6.96 36.51 -15.99
CA VAL A 682 -6.35 37.24 -14.86
C VAL A 682 -7.27 37.18 -13.62
N GLY A 683 -6.67 37.04 -12.43
CA GLY A 683 -7.36 36.79 -11.17
C GLY A 683 -7.85 35.35 -10.99
N TYR A 684 -7.30 34.36 -11.70
CA TYR A 684 -7.66 32.93 -11.58
C TYR A 684 -6.61 32.08 -10.87
N ARG A 685 -5.41 32.62 -10.60
CA ARG A 685 -4.27 31.94 -9.96
C ARG A 685 -3.60 30.93 -10.90
N THR A 686 -3.07 31.45 -12.02
CA THR A 686 -2.45 30.69 -13.12
C THR A 686 -1.32 31.47 -13.79
N LEU A 687 -0.57 30.86 -14.73
CA LEU A 687 0.42 31.55 -15.56
C LEU A 687 -0.06 32.81 -16.31
N LEU A 688 -1.37 32.96 -16.56
CA LEU A 688 -1.93 34.18 -17.15
C LEU A 688 -1.78 35.40 -16.22
N ASP A 689 -1.69 35.18 -14.90
CA ASP A 689 -1.44 36.23 -13.90
C ASP A 689 -0.01 36.78 -13.96
N ALA A 690 0.92 36.08 -14.61
CA ALA A 690 2.24 36.61 -14.97
C ALA A 690 2.24 37.20 -16.39
N LEU A 691 1.66 36.49 -17.38
CA LEU A 691 1.76 36.88 -18.79
C LEU A 691 0.92 38.11 -19.16
N ILE A 692 -0.27 38.30 -18.58
CA ILE A 692 -1.14 39.44 -18.93
C ILE A 692 -0.55 40.77 -18.44
N PRO A 693 -0.05 40.91 -17.19
CA PRO A 693 0.70 42.10 -16.78
C PRO A 693 1.96 42.35 -17.60
N ALA A 694 2.69 41.27 -17.96
CA ALA A 694 3.88 41.37 -18.80
C ALA A 694 3.55 41.94 -20.19
N LEU A 695 2.56 41.38 -20.90
CA LEU A 695 2.12 41.91 -22.21
C LEU A 695 1.69 43.37 -22.10
N SER A 696 0.85 43.69 -21.09
CA SER A 696 0.32 45.05 -20.90
C SER A 696 1.45 46.08 -20.76
N SER A 697 2.45 45.77 -19.93
CA SER A 697 3.65 46.61 -19.77
C SER A 697 4.51 46.67 -21.04
N LEU A 698 4.67 45.56 -21.76
CA LEU A 698 5.45 45.51 -22.99
C LEU A 698 4.82 46.38 -24.10
N GLU A 699 3.51 46.29 -24.29
CA GLU A 699 2.78 47.05 -25.32
C GLU A 699 2.73 48.55 -25.00
N GLU A 700 2.54 48.93 -23.74
CA GLU A 700 2.65 50.33 -23.26
C GLU A 700 4.02 50.91 -23.60
N ARG A 701 5.09 50.23 -23.19
CA ARG A 701 6.49 50.69 -23.35
C ARG A 701 6.90 50.80 -24.82
N LEU A 702 6.61 49.77 -25.62
CA LEU A 702 6.87 49.80 -27.07
C LEU A 702 6.00 50.80 -27.83
N SER A 703 4.89 51.27 -27.26
CA SER A 703 4.05 52.33 -27.83
C SER A 703 4.55 53.73 -27.46
N SER A 704 5.04 53.91 -26.23
CA SER A 704 5.70 55.14 -25.75
C SER A 704 7.02 55.46 -26.46
N GLY A 705 7.68 54.44 -27.04
CA GLY A 705 8.94 54.57 -27.77
C GLY A 705 10.18 54.18 -26.96
N ASP A 706 10.00 53.55 -25.80
CA ASP A 706 11.09 53.02 -24.97
C ASP A 706 11.94 52.00 -25.76
N ASP A 707 13.23 51.92 -25.44
CA ASP A 707 14.15 50.92 -26.01
C ASP A 707 13.60 49.48 -25.85
N PRO A 708 13.56 48.65 -26.91
CA PRO A 708 13.01 47.30 -26.84
C PRO A 708 13.61 46.38 -25.78
N ALA A 709 14.91 46.48 -25.47
CA ALA A 709 15.54 45.63 -24.44
C ALA A 709 15.11 46.08 -23.03
N THR A 710 15.08 47.39 -22.80
CA THR A 710 14.59 48.03 -21.58
C THR A 710 13.10 47.76 -21.37
N ALA A 711 12.27 47.90 -22.40
CA ALA A 711 10.84 47.58 -22.38
C ALA A 711 10.59 46.10 -22.03
N PHE A 712 11.35 45.17 -22.62
CA PHE A 712 11.26 43.75 -22.29
C PHE A 712 11.67 43.47 -20.84
N LEU A 713 12.77 44.08 -20.36
CA LEU A 713 13.20 43.98 -18.97
C LEU A 713 12.13 44.51 -17.99
N THR A 714 11.53 45.67 -18.26
CA THR A 714 10.41 46.23 -17.46
C THR A 714 9.21 45.29 -17.46
N SER A 715 8.81 44.75 -18.61
CA SER A 715 7.70 43.78 -18.69
C SER A 715 7.96 42.50 -17.89
N SER A 716 9.23 42.10 -17.74
CA SER A 716 9.60 40.95 -16.92
C SER A 716 9.53 41.19 -15.41
N GLN A 717 9.56 42.45 -14.97
CA GLN A 717 9.24 42.80 -13.59
C GLN A 717 7.73 42.70 -13.35
N ALA A 718 6.91 43.23 -14.27
CA ALA A 718 5.46 43.06 -14.21
C ALA A 718 5.03 41.57 -14.21
N ALA A 719 5.79 40.70 -14.90
CA ALA A 719 5.60 39.26 -14.83
C ALA A 719 5.82 38.68 -13.41
N LEU A 720 6.91 39.06 -12.73
CA LEU A 720 7.19 38.64 -11.35
C LEU A 720 6.16 39.20 -10.37
N ASP A 721 5.84 40.49 -10.48
CA ASP A 721 4.90 41.17 -9.58
C ASP A 721 3.50 40.54 -9.72
N GLY A 722 3.11 40.20 -10.95
CA GLY A 722 1.92 39.42 -11.26
C GLY A 722 1.94 38.03 -10.62
N ALA A 723 3.03 37.26 -10.80
CA ALA A 723 3.19 35.95 -10.18
C ALA A 723 3.15 35.99 -8.65
N GLU A 724 3.81 36.96 -8.00
CA GLU A 724 3.78 37.15 -6.55
C GLU A 724 2.39 37.59 -6.04
N SER A 725 1.65 38.39 -6.82
CA SER A 725 0.30 38.81 -6.45
C SER A 725 -0.69 37.65 -6.31
N THR A 726 -0.39 36.48 -6.90
CA THR A 726 -1.22 35.27 -6.79
C THR A 726 -1.36 34.76 -5.33
N LYS A 727 -0.42 35.08 -4.41
CA LYS A 727 -0.57 34.86 -2.95
C LYS A 727 -1.85 35.50 -2.38
N LYS A 728 -2.33 36.59 -2.98
CA LYS A 728 -3.52 37.35 -2.54
C LYS A 728 -4.80 36.93 -3.28
N MET A 729 -4.69 36.11 -4.32
CA MET A 729 -5.81 35.62 -5.13
C MET A 729 -6.42 34.34 -4.55
N ARG A 730 -7.72 34.13 -4.82
CA ARG A 730 -8.38 32.82 -4.69
C ARG A 730 -8.37 32.12 -6.04
N ALA A 731 -7.87 30.89 -6.08
CA ALA A 731 -7.85 30.08 -7.30
C ALA A 731 -9.25 29.83 -7.87
N LYS A 732 -9.33 29.84 -9.20
CA LYS A 732 -10.53 29.56 -10.02
C LYS A 732 -10.28 28.53 -11.13
N ALA A 733 -9.05 28.03 -11.22
CA ALA A 733 -8.59 27.01 -12.14
C ALA A 733 -7.46 26.18 -11.47
N GLY A 734 -7.03 25.09 -12.10
CA GLY A 734 -6.00 24.19 -11.58
C GLY A 734 -6.46 23.39 -10.35
N ARG A 735 -5.55 22.56 -9.79
CA ARG A 735 -5.85 21.77 -8.57
C ARG A 735 -5.98 22.65 -7.33
N THR A 736 -5.33 23.82 -7.33
CA THR A 736 -5.41 24.83 -6.27
C THR A 736 -6.82 25.34 -5.99
N LEU A 737 -7.77 25.18 -6.93
CA LEU A 737 -9.20 25.44 -6.71
C LEU A 737 -9.76 24.68 -5.48
N TYR A 738 -9.27 23.48 -5.20
CA TYR A 738 -9.76 22.59 -4.14
C TYR A 738 -9.07 22.81 -2.78
N VAL A 739 -8.04 23.68 -2.72
CA VAL A 739 -7.20 23.89 -1.54
C VAL A 739 -7.74 25.02 -0.67
N PRO A 740 -7.75 24.92 0.68
CA PRO A 740 -8.13 26.01 1.59
C PRO A 740 -7.37 27.31 1.32
N ARG A 741 -8.04 28.47 1.46
CA ARG A 741 -7.50 29.78 1.06
C ARG A 741 -6.24 30.16 1.84
N GLU A 742 -6.18 29.72 3.07
CA GLU A 742 -5.11 29.92 4.04
C GLU A 742 -3.83 29.28 3.49
N ILE A 743 -3.93 28.01 3.06
CA ILE A 743 -2.84 27.27 2.42
C ILE A 743 -2.50 27.89 1.06
N GLN A 744 -3.49 28.27 0.24
CA GLN A 744 -3.23 28.99 -1.02
C GLN A 744 -2.35 30.22 -0.80
N SER A 745 -2.59 31.00 0.26
CA SER A 745 -1.86 32.26 0.52
C SER A 745 -0.39 32.08 0.94
N SER A 746 0.03 30.86 1.29
CA SER A 746 1.40 30.58 1.77
C SER A 746 2.49 30.69 0.69
N VAL A 747 2.15 30.41 -0.58
CA VAL A 747 3.10 30.34 -1.71
C VAL A 747 2.52 31.02 -2.96
N PRO A 748 3.33 31.48 -3.93
CA PRO A 748 2.85 31.86 -5.26
C PRO A 748 2.15 30.69 -5.97
N ASP A 749 1.44 30.96 -7.06
CA ASP A 749 1.13 29.92 -8.05
C ASP A 749 2.43 29.40 -8.70
N PRO A 750 2.75 28.08 -8.62
CA PRO A 750 3.91 27.50 -9.28
C PRO A 750 3.94 27.78 -10.79
N GLY A 751 2.78 27.75 -11.46
CA GLY A 751 2.67 28.03 -12.89
C GLY A 751 3.06 29.46 -13.26
N ALA A 752 2.52 30.45 -12.53
CA ALA A 752 2.86 31.86 -12.70
C ALA A 752 4.32 32.15 -12.36
N TYR A 753 4.84 31.60 -11.26
CA TYR A 753 6.22 31.86 -10.85
C TYR A 753 7.24 31.26 -11.83
N ALA A 754 7.01 30.01 -12.27
CA ALA A 754 7.81 29.39 -13.33
C ALA A 754 7.76 30.20 -14.64
N THR A 755 6.57 30.73 -14.98
CA THR A 755 6.39 31.54 -16.19
C THR A 755 7.12 32.87 -16.13
N ALA A 756 6.95 33.63 -15.05
CA ALA A 756 7.66 34.88 -14.82
C ALA A 756 9.18 34.68 -14.80
N SER A 757 9.65 33.55 -14.24
CA SER A 757 11.07 33.23 -14.14
C SER A 757 11.72 32.97 -15.50
N TRP A 758 11.13 32.16 -16.38
CA TRP A 758 11.71 31.95 -17.73
C TRP A 758 11.62 33.23 -18.58
N TYR A 759 10.52 33.99 -18.44
CA TYR A 759 10.32 35.25 -19.15
C TYR A 759 11.34 36.33 -18.72
N ARG A 760 11.69 36.38 -17.43
CA ARG A 760 12.76 37.24 -16.90
C ARG A 760 14.15 36.78 -17.29
N ALA A 761 14.43 35.48 -17.28
CA ALA A 761 15.71 34.96 -17.75
C ALA A 761 15.96 35.31 -19.24
N ALA A 762 14.92 35.22 -20.07
CA ALA A 762 14.93 35.71 -21.44
C ALA A 762 15.21 37.23 -21.50
N ALA A 763 14.49 38.05 -20.73
CA ALA A 763 14.63 39.51 -20.75
C ALA A 763 16.01 40.01 -20.28
N LEU A 764 16.57 39.38 -19.24
CA LEU A 764 17.93 39.65 -18.78
C LEU A 764 18.96 39.29 -19.85
N ALA A 765 18.85 38.11 -20.46
CA ALA A 765 19.76 37.67 -21.52
C ALA A 765 19.75 38.58 -22.76
N VAL A 766 18.60 39.15 -23.12
CA VAL A 766 18.49 40.19 -24.16
C VAL A 766 19.19 41.48 -23.71
N ASN A 767 18.85 42.00 -22.53
CA ASN A 767 19.44 43.22 -21.96
C ASN A 767 20.97 43.14 -21.87
N ASP A 768 21.50 42.02 -21.40
CA ASP A 768 22.95 41.85 -21.17
C ASP A 768 23.71 41.74 -22.50
N LYS A 769 23.12 41.13 -23.54
CA LYS A 769 23.71 41.12 -24.89
C LYS A 769 23.72 42.50 -25.55
N TYR A 770 22.80 43.40 -25.21
CA TYR A 770 22.78 44.79 -25.70
C TYR A 770 23.57 45.78 -24.83
N LYS A 771 23.87 45.46 -23.56
CA LYS A 771 24.78 46.25 -22.70
C LYS A 771 26.26 45.92 -22.87
N ASN A 772 26.59 44.78 -23.46
CA ASN A 772 27.96 44.37 -23.80
C ASN A 772 28.29 44.59 -25.29
N LYS A 773 27.67 45.60 -25.91
CA LYS A 773 27.89 46.07 -27.30
C LYS A 773 28.26 47.55 -27.28
#